data_AF-A0A0Q9ND06-F1
#
_entry.id   AF-A0A0Q9ND06-F1
#
_cell.length_a   1.000
_cell.length_b   1.000
_cell.length_c   1.000
_cell.angle_alpha   90.00
_cell.angle_beta   90.00
_cell.angle_gamma   90.00
#
_symmetry.space_group_name_H-M   'P 1'
#
loop_
_entity.id
_entity.type
_entity.pdbx_description
1 polymer ?
#
loop_
_entity_poly.entity_id
_entity_poly.type
_entity_poly.pdbx_seq_one_letter_code
_entity_poly.pdbx_strand_id
1 'polypeptide(L)'
;MPDWSYHTLFKPLLFQLSGRRARDLTLHAIGELSRIPGGTFVIRTMGHMEMSPLLASELAGVPIACPVGLSGGLDPHGTAHKALAQFGLGFIELGPVTVRAVNSHASITRMANEEAIVYSDGYENDGADAIAARLRKGMGHRLPHFVRLRPMPGSSPREAIKEQRELIFNLTPYAAGFTLDGLAEGWPLDEALAYLAEVRQLAEAAAPGRPLLVYVPQELPVGELRAILDTARSFSGVVLGDAQREPGTRRERVGGGASLLSAQLSKVRLLRESLGERSAIVAAGGVHQPEDACALLAAGATSVMLHSGLVYAGPGLPKRINEAILYDRITASVAFTDNEALPYEGGVDANEQDSNAKTAVDKSSFPSTAPQRGEISPFVPLSLPPSPSFWANWGWMSLLGLGMMIGGVLAWLIAATTVLLPYDEDFLGKSRSEIIRFNTHLLHFMSHDRITLAGTMISIGIFYYQLAHHGLRYGLHWARTAVISSCVVGFSSFFLYLGYGYFDPLHAAVAVVLLPMLLLTLRGLKDYPSRKPPGLRNDRVWLRAQWGQCCFVILGFGLGIGGLTISFVGITEVFVPSDLAYLGVTSSQLSAWSEAIVPLIAHDRAGFGGALFSLAVAITASALWGVNQGEGWLWWTFLWGGLPGFAAGLLVHAHIGYTDFVHLLPVYIAVMLYVGGLYLTYPFLVGKGGISVTPARS
;
A
#
# COMPACT_ATOMS: atom_id res chain seq x y z
N MET A 1 -3.67 -1.55 7.32
CA MET A 1 -4.73 -0.65 6.81
C MET A 1 -4.06 0.45 5.99
N PRO A 2 -4.66 0.94 4.93
CA PRO A 2 -4.15 2.11 4.20
C PRO A 2 -4.53 3.42 4.91
N ASP A 3 -3.76 4.48 4.64
CA ASP A 3 -3.87 5.78 5.30
C ASP A 3 -5.26 6.41 5.14
N TRP A 4 -5.89 6.27 3.97
CA TRP A 4 -7.23 6.81 3.73
C TRP A 4 -8.23 6.23 4.72
N SER A 5 -8.22 4.92 4.93
CA SER A 5 -9.15 4.26 5.86
C SER A 5 -8.80 4.59 7.30
N TYR A 6 -7.50 4.68 7.60
CA TYR A 6 -7.02 4.94 8.95
C TYR A 6 -7.40 6.35 9.41
N HIS A 7 -7.06 7.38 8.63
CA HIS A 7 -7.29 8.77 9.03
C HIS A 7 -8.76 9.17 9.02
N THR A 8 -9.58 8.61 8.13
CA THR A 8 -10.98 9.04 7.97
C THR A 8 -11.96 8.19 8.78
N LEU A 9 -11.72 6.88 8.92
CA LEU A 9 -12.66 5.95 9.56
C LEU A 9 -12.15 5.47 10.92
N PHE A 10 -10.96 4.87 10.96
CA PHE A 10 -10.51 4.14 12.15
C PHE A 10 -9.94 5.04 13.25
N LYS A 11 -9.10 6.01 12.91
CA LYS A 11 -8.47 6.93 13.87
C LYS A 11 -9.53 7.70 14.68
N PRO A 12 -10.56 8.32 14.07
CA PRO A 12 -11.60 9.01 14.85
C PRO A 12 -12.32 8.10 15.87
N LEU A 13 -12.57 6.84 15.50
CA LEU A 13 -13.24 5.87 16.38
C LEU A 13 -12.29 5.34 17.48
N LEU A 14 -11.09 4.90 17.09
CA LEU A 14 -10.09 4.34 17.99
C LEU A 14 -9.56 5.39 18.99
N PHE A 15 -9.58 6.67 18.63
CA PHE A 15 -9.12 7.75 19.50
C PHE A 15 -10.13 8.12 20.60
N GLN A 16 -11.37 7.63 20.51
CA GLN A 16 -12.37 7.74 21.58
C GLN A 16 -12.21 6.67 22.67
N LEU A 17 -11.50 5.58 22.38
CA LEU A 17 -11.21 4.52 23.35
C LEU A 17 -10.00 4.86 24.24
N SER A 18 -9.84 4.18 25.38
CA SER A 18 -8.59 4.24 26.13
C SER A 18 -7.44 3.64 25.31
N GLY A 19 -6.20 4.10 25.51
CA GLY A 19 -5.05 3.67 24.69
C GLY A 19 -4.86 2.15 24.69
N ARG A 20 -5.02 1.51 25.86
CA ARG A 20 -4.94 0.05 26.00
C ARG A 20 -6.03 -0.66 25.20
N ARG A 21 -7.30 -0.26 25.37
CA ARG A 21 -8.42 -0.86 24.60
C ARG A 21 -8.25 -0.68 23.10
N ALA A 22 -7.84 0.51 22.67
CA ALA A 22 -7.61 0.80 21.25
C ALA A 22 -6.50 -0.09 20.67
N ARG A 23 -5.36 -0.21 21.37
CA ARG A 23 -4.23 -1.04 20.98
C ARG A 23 -4.65 -2.50 20.91
N ASP A 24 -5.21 -3.04 21.99
CA ASP A 24 -5.54 -4.46 22.09
C ASP A 24 -6.60 -4.84 21.04
N LEU A 25 -7.66 -4.03 20.87
CA LEU A 25 -8.66 -4.24 19.82
C LEU A 25 -8.02 -4.27 18.43
N THR A 26 -7.13 -3.30 18.15
CA THR A 26 -6.46 -3.19 16.83
C THR A 26 -5.59 -4.40 16.57
N LEU A 27 -4.71 -4.76 17.51
CA LEU A 27 -3.78 -5.88 17.37
C LEU A 27 -4.52 -7.22 17.22
N HIS A 28 -5.58 -7.46 18.00
CA HIS A 28 -6.38 -8.67 17.85
C HIS A 28 -7.10 -8.70 16.50
N ALA A 29 -7.74 -7.60 16.08
CA ALA A 29 -8.47 -7.57 14.81
C ALA A 29 -7.56 -7.86 13.61
N ILE A 30 -6.38 -7.22 13.53
CA ILE A 30 -5.45 -7.46 12.42
C ILE A 30 -4.72 -8.81 12.56
N GLY A 31 -4.47 -9.26 13.80
CA GLY A 31 -3.89 -10.56 14.11
C GLY A 31 -4.78 -11.70 13.63
N GLU A 32 -6.06 -11.69 14.01
CA GLU A 32 -7.06 -12.66 13.57
C GLU A 32 -7.25 -12.63 12.06
N LEU A 33 -7.36 -11.45 11.44
CA LEU A 33 -7.45 -11.34 9.99
C LEU A 33 -6.28 -12.03 9.31
N SER A 34 -5.05 -11.88 9.82
CA SER A 34 -3.87 -12.53 9.24
C SER A 34 -3.82 -14.07 9.42
N ARG A 35 -4.62 -14.63 10.33
CA ARG A 35 -4.72 -16.08 10.57
C ARG A 35 -5.70 -16.76 9.60
N ILE A 36 -6.70 -16.03 9.10
CA ILE A 36 -7.67 -16.54 8.13
C ILE A 36 -6.98 -16.82 6.78
N PRO A 37 -7.27 -17.95 6.09
CA PRO A 37 -6.79 -18.22 4.74
C PRO A 37 -7.10 -17.05 3.79
N GLY A 38 -6.08 -16.51 3.13
CA GLY A 38 -6.22 -15.33 2.25
C GLY A 38 -6.26 -13.97 2.98
N GLY A 39 -6.30 -13.93 4.31
CA GLY A 39 -6.35 -12.66 5.04
C GLY A 39 -5.06 -11.82 4.91
N THR A 40 -3.89 -12.46 4.81
CA THR A 40 -2.63 -11.76 4.48
C THR A 40 -2.66 -11.18 3.05
N PHE A 41 -3.34 -11.84 2.11
CA PHE A 41 -3.54 -11.30 0.76
C PHE A 41 -4.41 -10.04 0.82
N VAL A 42 -5.51 -10.03 1.59
CA VAL A 42 -6.33 -8.82 1.79
C VAL A 42 -5.50 -7.67 2.38
N ILE A 43 -4.70 -7.94 3.41
CA ILE A 43 -3.83 -6.94 4.02
C ILE A 43 -2.84 -6.37 2.99
N ARG A 44 -2.20 -7.24 2.21
CA ARG A 44 -1.26 -6.86 1.16
C ARG A 44 -1.95 -6.07 0.04
N THR A 45 -3.13 -6.47 -0.40
CA THR A 45 -3.90 -5.78 -1.45
C THR A 45 -4.32 -4.38 -1.02
N MET A 46 -4.73 -4.21 0.24
CA MET A 46 -5.15 -2.92 0.77
C MET A 46 -3.98 -1.95 1.02
N GLY A 47 -2.81 -2.44 1.43
CA GLY A 47 -1.62 -1.60 1.67
C GLY A 47 -0.68 -1.45 0.48
N HIS A 48 -0.72 -2.41 -0.46
CA HIS A 48 0.17 -2.63 -1.60
C HIS A 48 1.57 -2.03 -1.43
N MET A 49 2.49 -2.80 -0.85
CA MET A 49 3.91 -2.54 -0.94
C MET A 49 4.64 -3.82 -1.33
N GLU A 50 5.19 -3.84 -2.54
CA GLU A 50 6.23 -4.82 -2.88
C GLU A 50 7.59 -4.18 -2.57
N MET A 51 8.40 -4.88 -1.79
CA MET A 51 9.71 -4.38 -1.40
C MET A 51 10.67 -4.43 -2.58
N SER A 52 11.15 -3.26 -2.99
CA SER A 52 12.19 -3.15 -4.01
C SER A 52 13.50 -3.74 -3.48
N PRO A 53 14.22 -4.57 -4.26
CA PRO A 53 15.58 -4.99 -3.90
C PRO A 53 16.54 -3.83 -3.63
N LEU A 54 16.27 -2.65 -4.21
CA LEU A 54 17.06 -1.43 -3.98
C LEU A 54 16.92 -0.88 -2.57
N LEU A 55 15.93 -1.32 -1.79
CA LEU A 55 15.78 -0.97 -0.38
C LEU A 55 16.60 -1.86 0.54
N ALA A 56 17.05 -3.02 0.06
CA ALA A 56 17.83 -3.96 0.86
C ALA A 56 19.04 -3.27 1.49
N SER A 57 19.32 -3.63 2.74
CA SER A 57 20.43 -3.09 3.52
C SER A 57 20.85 -4.11 4.59
N GLU A 58 21.76 -3.71 5.47
CA GLU A 58 22.16 -4.50 6.62
C GLU A 58 22.00 -3.71 7.92
N LEU A 59 21.76 -4.42 9.02
CA LEU A 59 21.79 -3.90 10.38
C LEU A 59 22.77 -4.72 11.20
N ALA A 60 23.92 -4.14 11.52
CA ALA A 60 24.99 -4.82 12.26
C ALA A 60 25.38 -6.19 11.63
N GLY A 61 25.48 -6.24 10.30
CA GLY A 61 25.78 -7.46 9.54
C GLY A 61 24.60 -8.40 9.29
N VAL A 62 23.41 -8.09 9.83
CA VAL A 62 22.18 -8.86 9.55
C VAL A 62 21.49 -8.29 8.31
N PRO A 63 21.23 -9.08 7.26
CA PRO A 63 20.53 -8.60 6.07
C PRO A 63 19.07 -8.25 6.42
N ILE A 64 18.63 -7.07 6.00
CA ILE A 64 17.26 -6.55 6.17
C ILE A 64 16.71 -6.07 4.84
N ALA A 65 15.40 -6.20 4.65
CA ALA A 65 14.75 -5.86 3.39
C ALA A 65 14.62 -4.33 3.17
N CYS A 66 14.60 -3.54 4.25
CA CYS A 66 14.67 -2.09 4.24
C CYS A 66 15.13 -1.56 5.61
N PRO A 67 15.61 -0.31 5.72
CA PRO A 67 16.11 0.26 6.98
C PRO A 67 15.00 0.75 7.93
N VAL A 68 13.77 0.21 7.82
CA VAL A 68 12.62 0.60 8.64
C VAL A 68 12.18 -0.58 9.52
N GLY A 69 12.32 -0.44 10.83
CA GLY A 69 11.95 -1.45 11.81
C GLY A 69 10.71 -1.07 12.63
N LEU A 70 10.21 -2.05 13.39
CA LEU A 70 9.16 -1.84 14.38
C LEU A 70 9.67 -2.08 15.80
N SER A 71 9.33 -1.18 16.71
CA SER A 71 9.66 -1.29 18.14
C SER A 71 8.82 -2.33 18.84
N GLY A 72 9.46 -3.10 19.74
CA GLY A 72 8.80 -4.18 20.47
C GLY A 72 7.75 -3.71 21.49
N GLY A 73 7.80 -2.43 21.90
CA GLY A 73 6.83 -1.84 22.83
C GLY A 73 5.40 -1.73 22.28
N LEU A 74 5.22 -1.84 20.95
CA LEU A 74 3.92 -1.70 20.32
C LEU A 74 3.05 -2.96 20.47
N ASP A 75 3.64 -4.15 20.29
CA ASP A 75 2.98 -5.46 20.36
C ASP A 75 3.79 -6.41 21.27
N PRO A 76 3.81 -6.15 22.59
CA PRO A 76 4.64 -6.91 23.54
C PRO A 76 4.29 -8.40 23.58
N HIS A 77 3.08 -8.76 23.15
CA HIS A 77 2.59 -10.14 23.14
C HIS A 77 2.75 -10.85 21.79
N GLY A 78 3.22 -10.15 20.75
CA GLY A 78 3.36 -10.69 19.40
C GLY A 78 2.03 -11.13 18.77
N THR A 79 0.92 -10.50 19.16
CA THR A 79 -0.45 -10.83 18.73
C THR A 79 -0.65 -10.62 17.23
N ALA A 80 -0.01 -9.59 16.68
CA ALA A 80 -0.22 -9.08 15.34
C ALA A 80 1.03 -9.11 14.45
N HIS A 81 2.16 -9.69 14.89
CA HIS A 81 3.42 -9.67 14.12
C HIS A 81 3.27 -10.18 12.69
N LYS A 82 2.49 -11.24 12.46
CA LYS A 82 2.19 -11.74 11.11
C LYS A 82 1.55 -10.68 10.21
N ALA A 83 0.64 -9.87 10.76
CA ALA A 83 -0.03 -8.78 10.06
C ALA A 83 0.90 -7.57 9.89
N LEU A 84 1.59 -7.15 10.96
CA LEU A 84 2.50 -6.00 10.96
C LEU A 84 3.67 -6.19 9.99
N ALA A 85 4.16 -7.42 9.83
CA ALA A 85 5.18 -7.76 8.85
C ALA A 85 4.76 -7.49 7.39
N GLN A 86 3.47 -7.29 7.11
CA GLN A 86 2.96 -6.95 5.78
C GLN A 86 2.96 -5.44 5.49
N PHE A 87 3.31 -4.59 6.47
CA PHE A 87 3.22 -3.12 6.32
C PHE A 87 4.46 -2.47 5.69
N GLY A 88 5.45 -3.27 5.26
CA GLY A 88 6.69 -2.77 4.67
C GLY A 88 7.82 -2.57 5.69
N LEU A 89 7.91 -3.45 6.68
CA LEU A 89 9.00 -3.43 7.67
C LEU A 89 10.16 -4.31 7.19
N GLY A 90 11.39 -3.90 7.50
CA GLY A 90 12.61 -4.67 7.24
C GLY A 90 13.00 -5.60 8.38
N PHE A 91 12.64 -5.26 9.62
CA PHE A 91 12.89 -6.06 10.83
C PHE A 91 11.89 -5.70 11.94
N ILE A 92 11.79 -6.55 12.97
CA ILE A 92 10.94 -6.32 14.15
C ILE A 92 11.79 -6.52 15.41
N GLU A 93 11.67 -5.59 16.36
CA GLU A 93 12.19 -5.78 17.71
C GLU A 93 11.15 -6.51 18.59
N LEU A 94 11.61 -7.46 19.39
CA LEU A 94 10.84 -8.16 20.41
C LEU A 94 11.25 -7.62 21.78
N GLY A 95 10.27 -7.35 22.64
CA GLY A 95 10.53 -6.93 24.01
C GLY A 95 10.34 -5.42 24.25
N PRO A 96 10.86 -4.88 25.36
CA PRO A 96 11.88 -5.48 26.23
C PRO A 96 11.43 -6.80 26.88
N VAL A 97 12.32 -7.79 26.86
CA VAL A 97 12.13 -9.14 27.40
C VAL A 97 12.86 -9.27 28.72
N THR A 98 12.16 -9.86 29.69
CA THR A 98 12.70 -10.18 31.02
C THR A 98 12.61 -11.69 31.25
N VAL A 99 13.37 -12.21 32.23
CA VAL A 99 13.38 -13.67 32.53
C VAL A 99 11.97 -14.17 32.87
N ARG A 100 11.26 -13.42 33.72
CA ARG A 100 9.87 -13.67 34.09
C ARG A 100 8.95 -12.60 33.50
N ALA A 101 7.67 -12.91 33.39
CA ALA A 101 6.66 -11.97 32.91
C ALA A 101 6.59 -10.71 33.79
N VAL A 102 6.41 -9.56 33.14
CA VAL A 102 6.10 -8.28 33.77
C VAL A 102 4.72 -7.87 33.30
N ASN A 103 3.74 -7.98 34.19
CA ASN A 103 2.35 -7.66 33.88
C ASN A 103 2.02 -6.23 34.29
N SER A 104 1.25 -5.54 33.45
CA SER A 104 0.65 -4.27 33.82
C SER A 104 -0.80 -4.19 33.34
N HIS A 105 -1.67 -3.70 34.21
CA HIS A 105 -3.06 -3.37 33.85
C HIS A 105 -3.29 -1.86 33.87
N ALA A 106 -2.22 -1.07 34.01
CA ALA A 106 -2.30 0.37 34.09
C ALA A 106 -2.77 0.98 32.76
N SER A 107 -3.33 2.19 32.85
CA SER A 107 -3.80 2.93 31.69
C SER A 107 -2.65 3.29 30.75
N ILE A 108 -2.96 3.32 29.46
CA ILE A 108 -2.11 3.91 28.42
C ILE A 108 -2.80 5.18 27.95
N THR A 109 -2.12 6.31 28.10
CA THR A 109 -2.66 7.64 27.79
C THR A 109 -1.98 8.21 26.56
N ARG A 110 -2.77 8.78 25.65
CA ARG A 110 -2.27 9.44 24.45
C ARG A 110 -2.20 10.95 24.66
N MET A 111 -1.03 11.54 24.41
CA MET A 111 -0.83 12.99 24.39
C MET A 111 -0.84 13.45 22.93
N ALA A 112 -2.03 13.63 22.36
CA ALA A 112 -2.19 13.83 20.92
C ALA A 112 -1.45 15.06 20.37
N ASN A 113 -1.42 16.16 21.12
CA ASN A 113 -0.74 17.40 20.71
C ASN A 113 0.78 17.25 20.67
N GLU A 114 1.34 16.32 21.44
CA GLU A 114 2.76 16.07 21.54
C GLU A 114 3.17 14.79 20.80
N GLU A 115 2.20 14.14 20.14
CA GLU A 115 2.31 12.84 19.48
C GLU A 115 3.06 11.80 20.33
N ALA A 116 2.79 11.81 21.64
CA ALA A 116 3.43 10.94 22.62
C ALA A 116 2.43 9.97 23.26
N ILE A 117 2.93 8.88 23.80
CA ILE A 117 2.17 7.84 24.51
C ILE A 117 2.79 7.71 25.89
N VAL A 118 1.96 7.77 26.92
CA VAL A 118 2.38 7.62 28.32
C VAL A 118 1.90 6.26 28.81
N TYR A 119 2.85 5.44 29.21
CA TYR A 119 2.63 4.17 29.89
C TYR A 119 2.75 4.41 31.39
N SER A 120 1.64 4.31 32.12
CA SER A 120 1.59 4.61 33.55
C SER A 120 2.47 3.71 34.41
N ASP A 121 2.80 2.52 33.91
CA ASP A 121 3.61 1.50 34.62
C ASP A 121 4.63 0.87 33.65
N GLY A 122 5.16 1.68 32.74
CA GLY A 122 6.28 1.34 31.87
C GLY A 122 5.95 0.24 30.88
N TYR A 123 6.84 -0.75 30.78
CA TYR A 123 6.70 -1.87 29.86
C TYR A 123 5.99 -3.09 30.49
N GLU A 124 5.40 -3.90 29.62
CA GLU A 124 4.81 -5.20 29.93
C GLU A 124 5.37 -6.25 28.95
N ASN A 125 5.53 -7.49 29.39
CA ASN A 125 5.96 -8.61 28.55
C ASN A 125 5.60 -9.97 29.17
N ASP A 126 5.57 -11.02 28.35
CA ASP A 126 5.16 -12.37 28.76
C ASP A 126 6.28 -13.21 29.38
N GLY A 127 7.51 -12.69 29.47
CA GLY A 127 8.69 -13.43 29.91
C GLY A 127 9.34 -14.29 28.83
N ALA A 128 10.55 -14.76 29.12
CA ALA A 128 11.42 -15.45 28.17
C ALA A 128 10.81 -16.75 27.64
N ASP A 129 10.24 -17.58 28.54
CA ASP A 129 9.71 -18.90 28.17
C ASP A 129 8.54 -18.81 27.20
N ALA A 130 7.60 -17.89 27.45
CA ALA A 130 6.45 -17.66 26.58
C ALA A 130 6.87 -17.16 25.20
N ILE A 131 7.83 -16.22 25.17
CA ILE A 131 8.39 -15.69 23.92
C ILE A 131 9.13 -16.80 23.15
N ALA A 132 9.98 -17.58 23.82
CA ALA A 132 10.68 -18.70 23.20
C ALA A 132 9.71 -19.75 22.63
N ALA A 133 8.62 -20.05 23.35
CA ALA A 133 7.59 -20.96 22.88
C ALA A 133 6.87 -20.43 21.63
N ARG A 134 6.59 -19.12 21.55
CA ARG A 134 6.03 -18.49 20.33
C ARG A 134 7.01 -18.55 19.17
N LEU A 135 8.26 -18.21 19.40
CA LEU A 135 9.30 -18.22 18.37
C LEU A 135 9.54 -19.63 17.82
N ARG A 136 9.52 -20.66 18.67
CA ARG A 136 9.62 -22.06 18.27
C ARG A 136 8.48 -22.51 17.36
N LYS A 137 7.26 -22.04 17.60
CA LYS A 137 6.10 -22.31 16.72
C LYS A 137 6.17 -21.54 15.39
N GLY A 138 6.98 -20.48 15.35
CA GLY A 138 7.09 -19.56 14.22
C GLY A 138 6.08 -18.43 14.29
N MET A 139 6.53 -17.22 13.94
CA MET A 139 5.74 -15.99 13.97
C MET A 139 4.88 -15.76 12.73
N GLY A 140 4.92 -16.69 11.76
CA GLY A 140 4.19 -16.59 10.50
C GLY A 140 4.77 -15.57 9.49
N HIS A 141 6.00 -15.09 9.71
CA HIS A 141 6.73 -14.20 8.80
C HIS A 141 8.25 -14.49 8.85
N ARG A 142 9.01 -13.86 7.93
CA ARG A 142 10.47 -14.08 7.78
C ARG A 142 11.36 -12.89 8.15
N LEU A 143 10.77 -11.75 8.53
CA LEU A 143 11.56 -10.59 8.98
C LEU A 143 12.48 -10.96 10.16
N PRO A 144 13.75 -10.49 10.16
CA PRO A 144 14.66 -10.66 11.29
C PRO A 144 14.07 -10.13 12.61
N HIS A 145 14.28 -10.88 13.69
CA HIS A 145 13.88 -10.52 15.04
C HIS A 145 15.09 -10.03 15.85
N PHE A 146 15.10 -8.76 16.22
CA PHE A 146 16.03 -8.28 17.25
C PHE A 146 15.36 -8.42 18.61
N VAL A 147 16.05 -8.93 19.62
CA VAL A 147 15.45 -9.11 20.96
C VAL A 147 16.05 -8.10 21.92
N ARG A 148 15.23 -7.17 22.39
CA ARG A 148 15.61 -6.22 23.44
C ARG A 148 15.55 -6.92 24.78
N LEU A 149 16.69 -7.04 25.45
CA LEU A 149 16.84 -7.67 26.74
C LEU A 149 16.91 -6.60 27.83
N ARG A 150 16.15 -6.80 28.90
CA ARG A 150 16.12 -5.89 30.04
C ARG A 150 16.22 -6.69 31.34
N PRO A 151 16.87 -6.16 32.39
CA PRO A 151 16.80 -6.74 33.73
C PRO A 151 15.37 -6.79 34.28
N MET A 152 15.12 -7.65 35.26
CA MET A 152 13.89 -7.59 36.04
C MET A 152 13.82 -6.26 36.80
N PRO A 153 12.63 -5.66 36.95
CA PRO A 153 12.49 -4.42 37.73
C PRO A 153 13.06 -4.57 39.15
N GLY A 154 14.03 -3.71 39.49
CA GLY A 154 14.65 -3.66 40.81
C GLY A 154 15.84 -4.60 41.01
N SER A 155 16.28 -5.34 39.99
CA SER A 155 17.47 -6.18 40.09
C SER A 155 18.75 -5.35 40.29
N SER A 156 19.65 -5.86 41.12
CA SER A 156 21.02 -5.35 41.21
C SER A 156 21.82 -5.70 39.94
N PRO A 157 22.95 -4.99 39.64
CA PRO A 157 23.78 -5.32 38.48
C PRO A 157 24.20 -6.80 38.42
N ARG A 158 24.52 -7.41 39.58
CA ARG A 158 24.92 -8.82 39.68
C ARG A 158 23.79 -9.79 39.36
N GLU A 159 22.58 -9.50 39.80
CA GLU A 159 21.39 -10.29 39.47
C GLU A 159 21.06 -10.14 37.99
N ALA A 160 21.09 -8.91 37.49
CA ALA A 160 20.84 -8.58 36.10
C ALA A 160 21.78 -9.33 35.14
N ILE A 161 23.06 -9.50 35.47
CA ILE A 161 24.01 -10.31 34.67
C ILE A 161 23.55 -11.77 34.56
N LYS A 162 23.10 -12.37 35.67
CA LYS A 162 22.60 -13.75 35.67
C LYS A 162 21.34 -13.87 34.81
N GLU A 163 20.44 -12.91 34.92
CA GLU A 163 19.23 -12.83 34.11
C GLU A 163 19.56 -12.72 32.61
N GLN A 164 20.50 -11.84 32.24
CA GLN A 164 20.89 -11.70 30.83
C GLN A 164 21.50 -12.97 30.26
N ARG A 165 22.30 -13.70 31.05
CA ARG A 165 22.85 -15.00 30.62
C ARG A 165 21.74 -15.98 30.25
N GLU A 166 20.72 -16.08 31.10
CA GLU A 166 19.57 -16.94 30.87
C GLU A 166 18.79 -16.53 29.61
N LEU A 167 18.51 -15.22 29.47
CA LEU A 167 17.80 -14.68 28.31
C LEU A 167 18.55 -14.94 27.00
N ILE A 168 19.85 -14.64 26.96
CA ILE A 168 20.68 -14.85 25.77
C ILE A 168 20.67 -16.33 25.40
N PHE A 169 20.94 -17.22 26.36
CA PHE A 169 20.98 -18.66 26.09
C PHE A 169 19.65 -19.18 25.53
N ASN A 170 18.52 -18.78 26.13
CA ASN A 170 17.20 -19.27 25.74
C ASN A 170 16.72 -18.73 24.39
N LEU A 171 17.12 -17.51 24.01
CA LEU A 171 16.59 -16.81 22.85
C LEU A 171 17.53 -16.79 21.63
N THR A 172 18.81 -17.14 21.80
CA THR A 172 19.81 -17.22 20.71
C THR A 172 19.37 -18.04 19.49
N PRO A 173 18.69 -19.19 19.64
CA PRO A 173 18.26 -19.97 18.47
C PRO A 173 17.32 -19.20 17.53
N TYR A 174 16.65 -18.17 18.02
CA TYR A 174 15.58 -17.47 17.29
C TYR A 174 15.92 -16.00 16.98
N ALA A 175 16.82 -15.37 17.76
CA ALA A 175 17.12 -13.94 17.66
C ALA A 175 18.15 -13.63 16.56
N ALA A 176 17.83 -12.77 15.61
CA ALA A 176 18.78 -12.25 14.62
C ALA A 176 19.91 -11.44 15.27
N GLY A 177 19.61 -10.76 16.37
CA GLY A 177 20.53 -10.02 17.22
C GLY A 177 19.87 -9.61 18.53
N PHE A 178 20.64 -9.00 19.41
CA PHE A 178 20.18 -8.57 20.73
C PHE A 178 20.42 -7.08 20.95
N THR A 179 19.53 -6.45 21.72
CA THR A 179 19.70 -5.08 22.21
C THR A 179 19.73 -5.12 23.74
N LEU A 180 20.79 -4.64 24.39
CA LEU A 180 20.88 -4.59 25.85
C LEU A 180 20.36 -3.26 26.39
N ASP A 181 19.35 -3.33 27.25
CA ASP A 181 18.74 -2.20 27.93
C ASP A 181 18.99 -2.28 29.43
N GLY A 182 20.07 -1.65 29.89
CA GLY A 182 20.44 -1.59 31.32
C GLY A 182 20.81 -0.19 31.83
N LEU A 183 20.93 0.80 30.94
CA LEU A 183 21.35 2.16 31.32
C LEU A 183 20.25 2.96 32.04
N ALA A 184 18.98 2.55 31.93
CA ALA A 184 17.83 3.22 32.54
C ALA A 184 17.40 2.62 33.90
N GLU A 185 18.20 1.73 34.48
CA GLU A 185 17.87 1.06 35.75
C GLU A 185 18.22 1.88 37.00
N GLY A 186 18.89 3.03 36.84
CA GLY A 186 19.21 3.94 37.94
C GLY A 186 20.43 3.54 38.76
N TRP A 187 21.23 2.58 38.27
CA TRP A 187 22.52 2.23 38.86
C TRP A 187 23.55 3.35 38.65
N PRO A 188 24.58 3.44 39.50
CA PRO A 188 25.76 4.26 39.22
C PRO A 188 26.34 3.93 37.83
N LEU A 189 26.83 4.95 37.12
CA LEU A 189 27.28 4.81 35.74
C LEU A 189 28.41 3.78 35.59
N ASP A 190 29.35 3.76 36.53
CA ASP A 190 30.46 2.78 36.57
C ASP A 190 29.96 1.34 36.73
N GLU A 191 28.96 1.10 37.58
CA GLU A 191 28.32 -0.21 37.72
C GLU A 191 27.56 -0.61 36.44
N ALA A 192 26.86 0.33 35.80
CA ALA A 192 26.15 0.09 34.54
C ALA A 192 27.12 -0.23 33.40
N LEU A 193 28.27 0.45 33.32
CA LEU A 193 29.32 0.18 32.35
C LEU A 193 29.97 -1.20 32.58
N ALA A 194 30.23 -1.57 33.83
CA ALA A 194 30.73 -2.90 34.18
C ALA A 194 29.74 -4.01 33.80
N TYR A 195 28.44 -3.79 34.08
CA TYR A 195 27.35 -4.67 33.65
C TYR A 195 27.36 -4.87 32.12
N LEU A 196 27.42 -3.79 31.34
CA LEU A 196 27.44 -3.88 29.87
C LEU A 196 28.65 -4.67 29.36
N ALA A 197 29.83 -4.44 29.93
CA ALA A 197 31.05 -5.14 29.54
C ALA A 197 30.97 -6.65 29.84
N GLU A 198 30.44 -7.03 31.01
CA GLU A 198 30.31 -8.44 31.40
C GLU A 198 29.24 -9.16 30.55
N VAL A 199 28.08 -8.54 30.34
CA VAL A 199 27.02 -9.14 29.50
C VAL A 199 27.48 -9.28 28.05
N ARG A 200 28.29 -8.34 27.54
CA ARG A 200 28.91 -8.49 26.21
C ARG A 200 29.77 -9.75 26.11
N GLN A 201 30.67 -9.98 27.07
CA GLN A 201 31.52 -11.18 27.07
C GLN A 201 30.67 -12.46 27.13
N LEU A 202 29.58 -12.44 27.91
CA LEU A 202 28.63 -13.55 27.97
C LEU A 202 27.93 -13.78 26.63
N ALA A 203 27.50 -12.72 25.95
CA ALA A 203 26.86 -12.80 24.65
C ALA A 203 27.83 -13.33 23.57
N GLU A 204 29.09 -12.88 23.57
CA GLU A 204 30.11 -13.39 22.65
C GLU A 204 30.34 -14.89 22.81
N ALA A 205 30.30 -15.40 24.05
CA ALA A 205 30.44 -16.82 24.34
C ALA A 205 29.16 -17.64 24.02
N ALA A 206 27.98 -17.12 24.36
CA ALA A 206 26.71 -17.85 24.25
C ALA A 206 26.04 -17.73 22.88
N ALA A 207 26.30 -16.65 22.15
CA ALA A 207 25.67 -16.32 20.87
C ALA A 207 26.71 -15.83 19.83
N PRO A 208 27.77 -16.62 19.54
CA PRO A 208 28.86 -16.18 18.69
C PRO A 208 28.36 -15.75 17.30
N GLY A 209 28.78 -14.57 16.87
CA GLY A 209 28.40 -13.99 15.57
C GLY A 209 27.03 -13.32 15.51
N ARG A 210 26.23 -13.34 16.59
CA ARG A 210 25.01 -12.52 16.67
C ARG A 210 25.37 -11.10 17.10
N PRO A 211 24.88 -10.05 16.40
CA PRO A 211 25.17 -8.69 16.81
C PRO A 211 24.51 -8.37 18.15
N LEU A 212 25.24 -7.62 18.95
CA LEU A 212 24.80 -7.09 20.23
C LEU A 212 24.86 -5.57 20.17
N LEU A 213 23.72 -4.92 20.41
CA LEU A 213 23.55 -3.48 20.40
C LEU A 213 23.34 -2.97 21.83
N VAL A 214 23.75 -1.74 22.14
CA VAL A 214 23.40 -1.08 23.41
C VAL A 214 22.21 -0.15 23.21
N TYR A 215 21.18 -0.29 24.05
CA TYR A 215 20.09 0.68 24.12
C TYR A 215 20.53 1.90 24.94
N VAL A 216 20.47 3.07 24.31
CA VAL A 216 20.80 4.36 24.90
C VAL A 216 19.49 5.12 25.17
N PRO A 217 19.16 5.41 26.43
CA PRO A 217 17.96 6.17 26.78
C PRO A 217 17.98 7.59 26.19
N GLN A 218 16.80 8.08 25.79
CA GLN A 218 16.69 9.43 25.22
C GLN A 218 17.06 10.53 26.21
N GLU A 219 16.80 10.32 27.50
CA GLU A 219 17.08 11.29 28.57
C GLU A 219 18.54 11.35 28.99
N LEU A 220 19.38 10.39 28.56
CA LEU A 220 20.79 10.35 28.94
C LEU A 220 21.48 11.66 28.52
N PRO A 221 22.05 12.44 29.46
CA PRO A 221 22.70 13.70 29.12
C PRO A 221 23.87 13.49 28.17
N VAL A 222 24.18 14.50 27.34
CA VAL A 222 25.28 14.41 26.36
C VAL A 222 26.64 14.15 27.04
N GLY A 223 26.86 14.66 28.25
CA GLY A 223 28.08 14.40 29.03
C GLY A 223 28.22 12.91 29.39
N GLU A 224 27.16 12.29 29.88
CA GLU A 224 27.13 10.86 30.21
C GLU A 224 27.17 9.99 28.95
N LEU A 225 26.51 10.43 27.87
CA LEU A 225 26.61 9.77 26.57
C LEU A 225 28.06 9.66 26.10
N ARG A 226 28.89 10.69 26.33
CA ARG A 226 30.32 10.63 26.00
C ARG A 226 31.07 9.60 26.84
N ALA A 227 30.70 9.44 28.11
CA ALA A 227 31.31 8.45 29.01
C ALA A 227 31.01 7.00 28.61
N ILE A 228 29.89 6.74 27.93
CA ILE A 228 29.55 5.38 27.46
C ILE A 228 30.12 5.03 26.07
N LEU A 229 30.70 6.00 25.34
CA LEU A 229 31.15 5.79 23.96
C LEU A 229 32.20 4.70 23.82
N ASP A 230 33.18 4.66 24.72
CA ASP A 230 34.26 3.66 24.66
C ASP A 230 33.72 2.25 24.84
N THR A 231 32.78 2.06 25.78
CA THR A 231 32.06 0.79 25.94
C THR A 231 31.22 0.49 24.71
N ALA A 232 30.47 1.47 24.17
CA ALA A 232 29.61 1.29 23.00
C ALA A 232 30.39 0.89 21.73
N ARG A 233 31.65 1.32 21.56
CA ARG A 233 32.53 0.87 20.44
C ARG A 233 32.82 -0.62 20.45
N SER A 234 32.71 -1.26 21.61
CA SER A 234 32.90 -2.70 21.73
C SER A 234 31.67 -3.51 21.29
N PHE A 235 30.53 -2.86 21.08
CA PHE A 235 29.30 -3.44 20.58
C PHE A 235 29.19 -3.31 19.06
N SER A 236 28.25 -4.05 18.47
CA SER A 236 27.97 -3.96 17.03
C SER A 236 27.28 -2.64 16.65
N GLY A 237 26.79 -1.89 17.64
CA GLY A 237 26.13 -0.62 17.45
C GLY A 237 25.28 -0.19 18.64
N VAL A 238 24.44 0.82 18.41
CA VAL A 238 23.59 1.45 19.42
C VAL A 238 22.16 1.59 18.91
N VAL A 239 21.20 1.45 19.83
CA VAL A 239 19.79 1.81 19.62
C VAL A 239 19.50 3.05 20.45
N LEU A 240 19.26 4.18 19.80
CA LEU A 240 18.86 5.41 20.48
C LEU A 240 17.35 5.39 20.73
N GLY A 241 16.98 5.14 21.98
CA GLY A 241 15.61 4.95 22.42
C GLY A 241 14.71 6.17 22.36
N ASP A 242 13.40 5.96 22.49
CA ASP A 242 12.38 7.01 22.48
C ASP A 242 11.61 7.14 23.80
N ALA A 243 11.83 6.20 24.72
CA ALA A 243 11.29 6.24 26.07
C ALA A 243 12.05 7.23 26.96
N GLN A 244 11.28 8.01 27.71
CA GLN A 244 11.70 8.94 28.76
C GLN A 244 11.02 8.51 30.05
N ARG A 245 11.80 8.11 31.05
CA ARG A 245 11.30 7.56 32.32
C ARG A 245 11.22 8.66 33.36
N GLU A 246 10.09 8.73 34.06
CA GLU A 246 9.95 9.66 35.17
C GLU A 246 10.78 9.16 36.37
N PRO A 247 11.74 9.96 36.89
CA PRO A 247 12.64 9.55 37.97
C PRO A 247 11.89 8.99 39.19
N GLY A 248 12.39 7.88 39.74
CA GLY A 248 11.79 7.24 40.91
C GLY A 248 10.47 6.49 40.65
N THR A 249 10.01 6.42 39.39
CA THR A 249 8.77 5.72 39.02
C THR A 249 9.01 4.69 37.91
N ARG A 250 7.98 3.91 37.56
CA ARG A 250 7.96 3.09 36.35
C ARG A 250 7.27 3.78 35.17
N ARG A 251 6.77 5.00 35.36
CA ARG A 251 6.04 5.70 34.31
C ARG A 251 6.99 6.12 33.19
N GLU A 252 6.62 5.78 31.97
CA GLU A 252 7.43 6.05 30.77
C GLU A 252 6.59 6.83 29.75
N ARG A 253 7.18 7.91 29.24
CA ARG A 253 6.67 8.67 28.09
C ARG A 253 7.46 8.26 26.86
N VAL A 254 6.75 7.84 25.83
CA VAL A 254 7.32 7.35 24.58
C VAL A 254 6.86 8.23 23.43
N GLY A 255 7.79 8.72 22.62
CA GLY A 255 7.51 9.70 21.58
C GLY A 255 7.59 11.16 22.06
N GLY A 256 7.22 12.09 21.19
CA GLY A 256 7.36 13.52 21.43
C GLY A 256 7.42 14.39 20.17
N GLY A 257 6.93 13.86 19.04
CA GLY A 257 6.90 14.53 17.74
C GLY A 257 8.22 15.23 17.38
N ALA A 258 8.10 16.47 16.92
CA ALA A 258 9.23 17.29 16.44
C ALA A 258 10.31 17.57 17.50
N SER A 259 9.93 17.69 18.78
CA SER A 259 10.90 17.91 19.87
C SER A 259 11.82 16.71 20.04
N LEU A 260 11.23 15.51 20.06
CA LEU A 260 12.00 14.26 20.11
C LEU A 260 12.87 14.07 18.86
N LEU A 261 12.32 14.35 17.67
CA LEU A 261 13.08 14.25 16.41
C LEU A 261 14.34 15.13 16.43
N SER A 262 14.21 16.37 16.90
CA SER A 262 15.35 17.31 16.99
C SER A 262 16.44 16.82 17.94
N ALA A 263 16.03 16.24 19.08
CA ALA A 263 16.95 15.66 20.06
C ALA A 263 17.61 14.37 19.52
N GLN A 264 16.86 13.54 18.80
CA GLN A 264 17.35 12.34 18.12
C GLN A 264 18.40 12.69 17.05
N LEU A 265 18.11 13.64 16.16
CA LEU A 265 19.04 14.09 15.11
C LEU A 265 20.39 14.54 15.70
N SER A 266 20.35 15.33 16.77
CA SER A 266 21.57 15.83 17.43
C SER A 266 22.41 14.69 18.01
N LYS A 267 21.78 13.71 18.66
CA LYS A 267 22.48 12.55 19.23
C LYS A 267 22.96 11.56 18.18
N VAL A 268 22.19 11.34 17.11
CA VAL A 268 22.59 10.48 15.98
C VAL A 268 23.87 11.00 15.33
N ARG A 269 23.96 12.32 15.08
CA ARG A 269 25.19 12.94 14.54
C ARG A 269 26.38 12.72 15.46
N LEU A 270 26.22 13.01 16.75
CA LEU A 270 27.27 12.80 17.74
C LEU A 270 27.74 11.34 17.81
N LEU A 271 26.79 10.39 17.78
CA LEU A 271 27.09 8.96 17.78
C LEU A 271 27.82 8.54 16.51
N ARG A 272 27.38 9.00 15.34
CA ARG A 272 28.05 8.71 14.06
C ARG A 272 29.47 9.26 14.03
N GLU A 273 29.67 10.51 14.44
CA GLU A 273 30.99 11.14 14.56
C GLU A 273 31.92 10.37 15.52
N SER A 274 31.38 9.84 16.62
CA SER A 274 32.17 9.22 17.68
C SER A 274 32.47 7.72 17.49
N LEU A 275 31.55 7.00 16.85
CA LEU A 275 31.61 5.55 16.62
C LEU A 275 32.12 5.19 15.22
N GLY A 276 32.05 6.12 14.27
CA GLY A 276 32.47 5.92 12.88
C GLY A 276 31.44 5.13 12.04
N GLU A 277 31.73 4.94 10.75
CA GLU A 277 30.77 4.40 9.76
C GLU A 277 30.34 2.94 10.01
N ARG A 278 31.19 2.13 10.65
CA ARG A 278 30.95 0.69 10.82
C ARG A 278 29.93 0.36 11.90
N SER A 279 29.79 1.20 12.92
CA SER A 279 28.85 0.94 14.01
C SER A 279 27.42 1.17 13.54
N ALA A 280 26.53 0.22 13.83
CA ALA A 280 25.12 0.39 13.55
C ALA A 280 24.52 1.46 14.49
N ILE A 281 23.68 2.33 13.95
CA ILE A 281 22.91 3.30 14.74
C ILE A 281 21.44 3.14 14.36
N VAL A 282 20.62 2.71 15.31
CA VAL A 282 19.16 2.62 15.14
C VAL A 282 18.50 3.77 15.87
N ALA A 283 17.83 4.66 15.15
CA ALA A 283 17.05 5.74 15.74
C ALA A 283 15.60 5.27 15.99
N ALA A 284 15.21 5.09 17.25
CA ALA A 284 13.93 4.48 17.62
C ALA A 284 12.83 5.48 17.99
N GLY A 285 13.01 6.78 17.70
CA GLY A 285 12.08 7.83 18.13
C GLY A 285 11.96 9.00 17.15
N GLY A 286 10.81 9.68 17.22
CA GLY A 286 10.59 10.94 16.52
C GLY A 286 10.21 10.82 15.04
N VAL A 287 9.94 9.61 14.53
CA VAL A 287 9.57 9.39 13.12
C VAL A 287 8.06 9.34 12.94
N HIS A 288 7.44 10.41 12.47
CA HIS A 288 5.99 10.54 12.27
C HIS A 288 5.60 10.73 10.80
N GLN A 289 6.54 11.04 9.93
CA GLN A 289 6.37 11.20 8.49
C GLN A 289 7.65 10.79 7.73
N PRO A 290 7.59 10.58 6.40
CA PRO A 290 8.75 10.17 5.61
C PRO A 290 9.97 11.09 5.73
N GLU A 291 9.77 12.41 5.80
CA GLU A 291 10.85 13.39 5.96
C GLU A 291 11.70 13.13 7.20
N ASP A 292 11.07 12.75 8.32
CA ASP A 292 11.76 12.52 9.59
C ASP A 292 12.72 11.31 9.50
N ALA A 293 12.25 10.24 8.84
CA ALA A 293 13.07 9.05 8.62
C ALA A 293 14.25 9.36 7.71
N CYS A 294 14.02 10.09 6.61
CA CYS A 294 15.07 10.49 5.69
C CYS A 294 16.10 11.40 6.39
N ALA A 295 15.65 12.32 7.24
CA ALA A 295 16.54 13.20 8.01
C ALA A 295 17.42 12.42 9.00
N LEU A 296 16.88 11.41 9.69
CA LEU A 296 17.66 10.56 10.61
C LEU A 296 18.68 9.69 9.87
N LEU A 297 18.29 9.10 8.74
CA LEU A 297 19.21 8.33 7.89
C LEU A 297 20.33 9.23 7.34
N ALA A 298 19.99 10.43 6.85
CA ALA A 298 20.97 11.42 6.39
C ALA A 298 21.88 11.94 7.51
N ALA A 299 21.39 11.98 8.75
CA ALA A 299 22.20 12.31 9.93
C ALA A 299 23.18 11.21 10.35
N GLY A 300 23.09 10.02 9.73
CA GLY A 300 23.99 8.89 9.98
C GLY A 300 23.33 7.70 10.68
N ALA A 301 22.01 7.66 10.85
CA ALA A 301 21.36 6.43 11.31
C ALA A 301 21.46 5.34 10.23
N THR A 302 21.74 4.09 10.63
CA THR A 302 21.71 2.92 9.76
C THR A 302 20.26 2.51 9.46
N SER A 303 19.41 2.57 10.48
CA SER A 303 17.99 2.23 10.41
C SER A 303 17.16 3.13 11.33
N VAL A 304 15.87 3.24 11.03
CA VAL A 304 14.88 3.86 11.93
C VAL A 304 13.94 2.79 12.47
N MET A 305 13.40 3.00 13.67
CA MET A 305 12.44 2.10 14.30
C MET A 305 11.18 2.86 14.71
N LEU A 306 10.02 2.33 14.33
CA LEU A 306 8.73 3.01 14.50
C LEU A 306 8.05 2.56 15.79
N HIS A 307 7.51 3.54 16.53
CA HIS A 307 6.65 3.32 17.70
C HIS A 307 5.46 4.30 17.69
N SER A 308 5.54 5.44 18.41
CA SER A 308 4.44 6.41 18.51
C SER A 308 4.02 6.94 17.14
N GLY A 309 4.99 7.15 16.25
CA GLY A 309 4.75 7.54 14.86
C GLY A 309 3.78 6.64 14.12
N LEU A 310 3.90 5.31 14.27
CA LEU A 310 2.99 4.38 13.63
C LEU A 310 1.56 4.50 14.19
N VAL A 311 1.44 4.78 15.50
CA VAL A 311 0.14 5.00 16.16
C VAL A 311 -0.52 6.30 15.73
N TYR A 312 0.23 7.37 15.45
CA TYR A 312 -0.37 8.65 15.06
C TYR A 312 -0.52 8.83 13.55
N ALA A 313 0.46 8.38 12.76
CA ALA A 313 0.49 8.50 11.31
C ALA A 313 -0.13 7.31 10.59
N GLY A 314 -0.36 6.20 11.29
CA GLY A 314 -1.06 5.05 10.78
C GLY A 314 -0.20 4.03 10.02
N PRO A 315 -0.80 2.87 9.69
CA PRO A 315 -0.12 1.73 9.09
C PRO A 315 0.46 1.92 7.69
N GLY A 316 0.16 3.02 6.99
CA GLY A 316 0.82 3.35 5.71
C GLY A 316 2.18 4.05 5.89
N LEU A 317 2.55 4.46 7.10
CA LEU A 317 3.82 5.15 7.35
C LEU A 317 5.08 4.38 6.87
N PRO A 318 5.27 3.07 7.13
CA PRO A 318 6.47 2.37 6.68
C PRO A 318 6.58 2.35 5.14
N LYS A 319 5.45 2.13 4.45
CA LYS A 319 5.39 2.22 2.99
C LYS A 319 5.85 3.58 2.48
N ARG A 320 5.30 4.67 3.03
CA ARG A 320 5.65 6.04 2.58
C ARG A 320 7.11 6.38 2.86
N ILE A 321 7.67 5.92 3.99
CA ILE A 321 9.11 6.06 4.29
C ILE A 321 9.94 5.32 3.23
N ASN A 322 9.60 4.07 2.94
CA ASN A 322 10.33 3.27 1.97
C ASN A 322 10.23 3.85 0.54
N GLU A 323 9.10 4.41 0.14
CA GLU A 323 8.94 5.10 -1.14
C GLU A 323 9.88 6.31 -1.23
N ALA A 324 10.03 7.09 -0.15
CA ALA A 324 10.97 8.21 -0.08
C ALA A 324 12.44 7.74 -0.18
N ILE A 325 12.83 6.73 0.60
CA ILE A 325 14.19 6.17 0.57
C ILE A 325 14.52 5.60 -0.82
N LEU A 326 13.55 4.92 -1.45
CA LEU A 326 13.73 4.35 -2.78
C LEU A 326 13.97 5.47 -3.81
N TYR A 327 13.18 6.54 -3.76
CA TYR A 327 13.34 7.70 -4.63
C TYR A 327 14.72 8.35 -4.48
N ASP A 328 15.18 8.57 -3.23
CA ASP A 328 16.49 9.17 -2.96
C ASP A 328 17.63 8.30 -3.49
N ARG A 329 17.58 6.97 -3.27
CA ARG A 329 18.59 6.02 -3.76
C ARG A 329 18.67 6.01 -5.29
N ILE A 330 17.52 6.02 -5.97
CA ILE A 330 17.48 6.08 -7.44
C ILE A 330 18.08 7.39 -7.95
N THR A 331 17.65 8.52 -7.37
CA THR A 331 18.10 9.85 -7.80
C THR A 331 19.60 10.04 -7.57
N ALA A 332 20.13 9.58 -6.44
CA ALA A 332 21.56 9.59 -6.16
C ALA A 332 22.37 8.75 -7.16
N SER A 333 21.85 7.58 -7.55
CA SER A 333 22.52 6.72 -8.54
C SER A 333 22.59 7.36 -9.94
N VAL A 334 21.53 8.06 -10.35
CA VAL A 334 21.50 8.77 -11.65
C VAL A 334 22.49 9.94 -11.65
N ALA A 335 22.51 10.76 -10.59
CA ALA A 335 23.43 11.89 -10.48
C ALA A 335 24.91 11.48 -10.51
N PHE A 336 25.24 10.29 -9.96
CA PHE A 336 26.58 9.73 -10.04
C PHE A 336 26.95 9.34 -11.49
N THR A 337 25.99 8.80 -12.25
CA THR A 337 26.21 8.38 -13.65
C THR A 337 26.44 9.59 -14.56
N ASP A 338 25.70 10.69 -14.35
CA ASP A 338 25.81 11.89 -15.18
C ASP A 338 27.10 12.69 -14.90
N ASN A 339 27.64 12.63 -13.67
CA ASN A 339 28.88 13.34 -13.31
C ASN A 339 30.18 12.61 -13.74
N GLU A 340 30.16 11.30 -13.97
CA GLU A 340 31.30 10.58 -14.56
C GLU A 340 31.35 10.68 -16.10
N ALA A 341 30.29 11.17 -16.74
CA ALA A 341 30.25 11.40 -18.17
C ALA A 341 30.71 12.83 -18.52
N LEU A 342 32.05 13.05 -18.65
CA LEU A 342 32.75 13.95 -19.62
C LEU A 342 34.22 14.23 -19.20
N PRO A 343 35.18 14.51 -20.13
CA PRO A 343 35.12 14.44 -21.58
C PRO A 343 36.01 13.34 -22.19
N TYR A 344 35.56 12.84 -23.33
CA TYR A 344 36.26 11.92 -24.22
C TYR A 344 37.52 12.62 -24.79
N GLU A 345 38.71 12.13 -24.44
CA GLU A 345 39.96 12.35 -25.18
C GLU A 345 40.42 11.03 -25.79
N GLY A 346 40.73 11.06 -27.10
CA GLY A 346 41.64 10.12 -27.75
C GLY A 346 41.05 8.77 -28.18
N GLY A 347 40.89 8.59 -29.49
CA GLY A 347 40.44 7.33 -30.10
C GLY A 347 41.50 6.22 -30.13
N VAL A 348 41.07 5.01 -30.49
CA VAL A 348 41.73 4.10 -31.46
C VAL A 348 40.66 3.11 -31.97
N ASP A 349 40.60 2.94 -33.29
CA ASP A 349 39.88 1.89 -34.03
C ASP A 349 40.26 0.46 -33.58
N ALA A 350 39.33 -0.50 -33.68
CA ALA A 350 39.50 -1.74 -34.47
C ALA A 350 38.51 -2.86 -34.07
N ASN A 351 37.75 -3.30 -35.07
CA ASN A 351 37.40 -4.66 -35.48
C ASN A 351 36.94 -5.77 -34.50
N GLU A 352 35.77 -6.28 -34.89
CA GLU A 352 35.44 -7.69 -35.19
C GLU A 352 35.25 -8.76 -34.09
N GLN A 353 34.03 -9.32 -34.16
CA GLN A 353 33.68 -10.75 -34.20
C GLN A 353 34.12 -11.67 -33.05
N ASP A 354 33.14 -12.17 -32.29
CA ASP A 354 32.78 -13.60 -32.17
C ASP A 354 31.66 -13.74 -31.12
N SER A 355 30.45 -14.19 -31.47
CA SER A 355 29.97 -15.57 -31.71
C SER A 355 29.56 -16.36 -30.45
N ASN A 356 28.31 -16.84 -30.52
CA ASN A 356 27.70 -18.00 -29.85
C ASN A 356 27.85 -18.20 -28.32
N ALA A 357 26.70 -18.22 -27.63
CA ALA A 357 26.16 -19.47 -27.06
C ALA A 357 24.72 -19.31 -26.56
N LYS A 358 23.83 -20.17 -27.09
CA LYS A 358 22.52 -20.50 -26.53
C LYS A 358 22.71 -21.45 -25.35
N THR A 359 22.07 -21.18 -24.20
CA THR A 359 21.55 -22.28 -23.37
C THR A 359 20.43 -21.84 -22.41
N ALA A 360 19.33 -22.60 -22.52
CA ALA A 360 18.27 -22.94 -21.57
C ALA A 360 18.13 -22.15 -20.25
N VAL A 361 16.93 -21.56 -20.09
CA VAL A 361 16.36 -21.11 -18.83
C VAL A 361 15.78 -22.32 -18.12
N ASP A 362 16.31 -22.67 -16.95
CA ASP A 362 15.63 -23.55 -16.00
C ASP A 362 15.14 -22.74 -14.79
N LYS A 363 13.90 -23.01 -14.40
CA LYS A 363 13.19 -22.36 -13.30
C LYS A 363 13.33 -23.22 -12.05
N SER A 364 13.43 -22.55 -10.91
CA SER A 364 13.31 -23.11 -9.55
C SER A 364 14.56 -23.81 -9.00
N SER A 365 15.23 -23.12 -8.09
CA SER A 365 15.79 -23.66 -6.84
C SER A 365 16.60 -22.56 -6.14
N PHE A 366 16.31 -22.34 -4.85
CA PHE A 366 17.20 -21.58 -3.97
C PHE A 366 18.48 -22.41 -3.76
N PRO A 367 19.70 -21.88 -3.93
CA PRO A 367 20.89 -22.52 -3.41
C PRO A 367 21.12 -22.06 -1.96
N SER A 368 21.04 -23.03 -1.05
CA SER A 368 21.72 -23.00 0.23
C SER A 368 23.22 -23.16 -0.03
N THR A 369 24.04 -22.17 0.30
CA THR A 369 25.47 -22.31 0.63
C THR A 369 25.96 -20.97 1.21
N ALA A 370 26.73 -21.05 2.29
CA ALA A 370 27.26 -19.90 3.04
C ALA A 370 28.09 -18.96 2.14
N PRO A 371 28.02 -17.63 2.29
CA PRO A 371 28.85 -16.75 1.49
C PRO A 371 30.25 -16.64 2.10
N GLN A 372 31.25 -17.02 1.31
CA GLN A 372 32.60 -16.49 1.44
C GLN A 372 32.53 -14.96 1.28
N ARG A 373 33.34 -14.23 2.06
CA ARG A 373 33.50 -12.77 1.97
C ARG A 373 33.84 -12.37 0.53
N GLY A 374 32.87 -11.81 -0.17
CA GLY A 374 33.04 -11.12 -1.44
C GLY A 374 32.77 -9.64 -1.23
N GLU A 375 33.62 -8.82 -1.83
CA GLU A 375 33.54 -7.36 -1.87
C GLU A 375 32.11 -6.88 -2.14
N ILE A 376 31.73 -5.80 -1.44
CA ILE A 376 30.48 -5.08 -1.68
C ILE A 376 30.47 -4.70 -3.16
N SER A 377 29.61 -5.36 -3.95
CA SER A 377 29.41 -5.01 -5.35
C SER A 377 29.10 -3.51 -5.43
N PRO A 378 29.83 -2.72 -6.25
CA PRO A 378 29.47 -1.33 -6.44
C PRO A 378 28.05 -1.28 -7.00
N PHE A 379 27.21 -0.42 -6.41
CA PHE A 379 25.85 -0.18 -6.84
C PHE A 379 25.85 0.12 -8.34
N VAL A 380 25.28 -0.78 -9.15
CA VAL A 380 25.09 -0.50 -10.59
C VAL A 380 24.15 0.72 -10.68
N PRO A 381 24.59 1.83 -11.29
CA PRO A 381 23.76 3.03 -11.36
C PRO A 381 22.48 2.74 -12.15
N LEU A 382 21.32 3.07 -11.57
CA LEU A 382 20.02 2.77 -12.18
C LEU A 382 19.61 3.95 -13.05
N SER A 383 20.11 4.01 -14.28
CA SER A 383 19.56 4.94 -15.28
C SER A 383 18.10 4.56 -15.56
N LEU A 384 17.16 5.46 -15.29
CA LEU A 384 15.75 5.24 -15.66
C LEU A 384 15.68 4.98 -17.17
N PRO A 385 15.09 3.87 -17.62
CA PRO A 385 15.13 3.55 -19.04
C PRO A 385 14.40 4.63 -19.85
N PRO A 386 14.85 4.88 -21.09
CA PRO A 386 14.18 5.82 -21.99
C PRO A 386 12.71 5.42 -22.17
N SER A 387 11.88 6.39 -22.58
CA SER A 387 10.47 6.11 -22.87
C SER A 387 10.38 4.93 -23.85
N PRO A 388 9.71 3.83 -23.49
CA PRO A 388 9.59 2.68 -24.37
C PRO A 388 8.81 3.08 -25.63
N SER A 389 9.14 2.42 -26.76
CA SER A 389 8.39 2.55 -28.00
C SER A 389 6.89 2.36 -27.75
N PHE A 390 6.06 3.12 -28.47
CA PHE A 390 4.60 3.01 -28.41
C PHE A 390 4.14 1.55 -28.56
N TRP A 391 4.77 0.81 -29.48
CA TRP A 391 4.40 -0.55 -29.82
C TRP A 391 4.91 -1.64 -28.88
N ALA A 392 5.67 -1.28 -27.85
CA ALA A 392 6.14 -2.26 -26.88
C ALA A 392 4.95 -2.92 -26.18
N ASN A 393 4.22 -2.15 -25.36
CA ASN A 393 3.09 -2.67 -24.57
C ASN A 393 1.98 -1.61 -24.43
N TRP A 394 2.36 -0.40 -23.98
CA TRP A 394 1.42 0.64 -23.54
C TRP A 394 0.60 1.23 -24.69
N GLY A 395 1.13 1.30 -25.91
CA GLY A 395 0.38 1.81 -27.07
C GLY A 395 -0.78 0.91 -27.48
N TRP A 396 -0.65 -0.41 -27.31
CA TRP A 396 -1.77 -1.34 -27.54
C TRP A 396 -2.92 -1.10 -26.58
N MET A 397 -2.62 -0.82 -25.31
CA MET A 397 -3.64 -0.45 -24.33
C MET A 397 -4.25 0.93 -24.64
N SER A 398 -3.45 1.89 -25.11
CA SER A 398 -3.98 3.17 -25.58
C SER A 398 -4.95 3.00 -26.75
N LEU A 399 -4.63 2.10 -27.70
CA LEU A 399 -5.53 1.77 -28.81
C LEU A 399 -6.79 1.06 -28.34
N LEU A 400 -6.69 0.15 -27.36
CA LEU A 400 -7.85 -0.50 -26.75
C LEU A 400 -8.76 0.54 -26.08
N GLY A 401 -8.19 1.44 -25.29
CA GLY A 401 -8.93 2.54 -24.67
C GLY A 401 -9.63 3.43 -25.70
N LEU A 402 -8.94 3.77 -26.79
CA LEU A 402 -9.53 4.52 -27.92
C LEU A 402 -10.67 3.75 -28.60
N GLY A 403 -10.48 2.45 -28.83
CA GLY A 403 -11.52 1.57 -29.38
C GLY A 403 -12.76 1.52 -28.49
N MET A 404 -12.59 1.45 -27.17
CA MET A 404 -13.69 1.52 -26.21
C MET A 404 -14.44 2.86 -26.27
N MET A 405 -13.72 3.99 -26.41
CA MET A 405 -14.35 5.30 -26.56
C MET A 405 -15.16 5.41 -27.86
N ILE A 406 -14.59 4.96 -28.99
CA ILE A 406 -15.27 4.98 -30.29
C ILE A 406 -16.49 4.06 -30.27
N GLY A 407 -16.35 2.84 -29.73
CA GLY A 407 -17.46 1.89 -29.56
C GLY A 407 -18.56 2.45 -28.67
N GLY A 408 -18.21 3.10 -27.57
CA GLY A 408 -19.17 3.77 -26.68
C GLY A 408 -19.91 4.92 -27.36
N VAL A 409 -19.21 5.76 -28.14
CA VAL A 409 -19.88 6.84 -28.92
C VAL A 409 -20.84 6.26 -29.96
N LEU A 410 -20.43 5.21 -30.68
CA LEU A 410 -21.29 4.55 -31.66
C LEU A 410 -22.52 3.92 -30.99
N ALA A 411 -22.32 3.20 -29.88
CA ALA A 411 -23.40 2.62 -29.09
C ALA A 411 -24.36 3.70 -28.58
N TRP A 412 -23.85 4.85 -28.13
CA TRP A 412 -24.68 5.98 -27.73
C TRP A 412 -25.54 6.47 -28.88
N LEU A 413 -24.93 6.71 -30.05
CA LEU A 413 -25.66 7.20 -31.23
C LEU A 413 -26.76 6.24 -31.66
N ILE A 414 -26.48 4.94 -31.68
CA ILE A 414 -27.48 3.89 -31.98
C ILE A 414 -28.60 3.91 -30.94
N ALA A 415 -28.25 3.91 -29.64
CA ALA A 415 -29.22 3.88 -28.55
C ALA A 415 -30.10 5.14 -28.48
N ALA A 416 -29.58 6.30 -28.89
CA ALA A 416 -30.32 7.55 -28.94
C ALA A 416 -31.21 7.71 -30.19
N THR A 417 -31.00 6.89 -31.23
CA THR A 417 -31.70 7.05 -32.52
C THR A 417 -32.53 5.81 -32.89
N THR A 418 -31.88 4.71 -33.25
CA THR A 418 -32.54 3.49 -33.72
C THR A 418 -33.00 2.61 -32.57
N VAL A 419 -32.32 2.65 -31.42
CA VAL A 419 -32.52 1.80 -30.23
C VAL A 419 -32.28 0.31 -30.54
N LEU A 420 -32.99 -0.24 -31.53
CA LEU A 420 -32.86 -1.60 -32.06
C LEU A 420 -32.11 -1.59 -33.39
N LEU A 421 -31.28 -2.61 -33.59
CA LEU A 421 -30.61 -2.87 -34.86
C LEU A 421 -31.40 -3.92 -35.68
N PRO A 422 -31.18 -4.05 -37.00
CA PRO A 422 -31.94 -4.99 -37.82
C PRO A 422 -31.95 -6.43 -37.30
N TYR A 423 -30.81 -6.91 -36.79
CA TYR A 423 -30.71 -8.25 -36.21
C TYR A 423 -31.46 -8.40 -34.88
N ASP A 424 -31.75 -7.29 -34.18
CA ASP A 424 -32.59 -7.30 -32.97
C ASP A 424 -34.06 -7.53 -33.38
N GLU A 425 -34.53 -6.86 -34.43
CA GLU A 425 -35.87 -7.05 -34.98
C GLU A 425 -36.05 -8.47 -35.55
N ASP A 426 -35.03 -9.00 -36.23
CA ASP A 426 -35.01 -10.39 -36.72
C ASP A 426 -35.09 -11.40 -35.58
N PHE A 427 -34.35 -11.17 -34.49
CA PHE A 427 -34.39 -12.03 -33.30
C PHE A 427 -35.74 -11.97 -32.58
N LEU A 428 -36.32 -10.77 -32.47
CA LEU A 428 -37.63 -10.58 -31.84
C LEU A 428 -38.79 -11.08 -32.70
N GLY A 429 -38.60 -11.19 -34.03
CA GLY A 429 -39.69 -11.42 -34.99
C GLY A 429 -40.73 -10.30 -34.98
N LYS A 430 -40.34 -9.09 -34.56
CA LYS A 430 -41.21 -7.92 -34.34
C LYS A 430 -40.51 -6.65 -34.83
N SER A 431 -41.24 -5.84 -35.58
CA SER A 431 -40.78 -4.51 -35.98
C SER A 431 -40.83 -3.51 -34.82
N ARG A 432 -40.00 -2.47 -34.89
CA ARG A 432 -40.05 -1.33 -33.96
C ARG A 432 -41.45 -0.73 -33.81
N SER A 433 -42.20 -0.63 -34.90
CA SER A 433 -43.59 -0.14 -34.90
C SER A 433 -44.54 -1.02 -34.08
N GLU A 434 -44.36 -2.33 -34.11
CA GLU A 434 -45.16 -3.27 -33.30
C GLU A 434 -44.83 -3.14 -31.82
N ILE A 435 -43.56 -2.95 -31.48
CA ILE A 435 -43.11 -2.74 -30.09
C ILE A 435 -43.73 -1.46 -29.54
N ILE A 436 -43.65 -0.34 -30.27
CA ILE A 436 -44.23 0.95 -29.84
C ILE A 436 -45.74 0.83 -29.65
N ARG A 437 -46.42 0.10 -30.53
CA ARG A 437 -47.88 -0.12 -30.43
C ARG A 437 -48.26 -0.98 -29.23
N PHE A 438 -47.43 -1.95 -28.86
CA PHE A 438 -47.64 -2.77 -27.67
C PHE A 438 -47.36 -1.97 -26.39
N ASN A 439 -46.21 -1.29 -26.33
CA ASN A 439 -45.81 -0.50 -25.18
C ASN A 439 -44.83 0.61 -25.58
N THR A 440 -45.27 1.86 -25.45
CA THR A 440 -44.48 3.04 -25.79
C THR A 440 -43.25 3.22 -24.90
N HIS A 441 -43.25 2.67 -23.68
CA HIS A 441 -42.15 2.75 -22.72
C HIS A 441 -41.07 1.68 -22.93
N LEU A 442 -41.35 0.60 -23.65
CA LEU A 442 -40.42 -0.52 -23.77
C LEU A 442 -39.13 -0.15 -24.52
N LEU A 443 -39.23 0.62 -25.61
CA LEU A 443 -38.03 1.11 -26.32
C LEU A 443 -37.27 2.17 -25.51
N HIS A 444 -37.98 3.02 -24.77
CA HIS A 444 -37.34 3.98 -23.87
C HIS A 444 -36.57 3.28 -22.76
N PHE A 445 -37.15 2.21 -22.21
CA PHE A 445 -36.48 1.34 -21.28
C PHE A 445 -35.25 0.69 -21.92
N MET A 446 -35.32 0.04 -23.07
CA MET A 446 -34.10 -0.51 -23.69
C MET A 446 -33.03 0.56 -23.99
N SER A 447 -33.45 1.76 -24.39
CA SER A 447 -32.52 2.87 -24.65
C SER A 447 -31.79 3.34 -23.39
N HIS A 448 -32.40 3.26 -22.19
CA HIS A 448 -31.76 3.72 -20.95
C HIS A 448 -30.58 2.84 -20.55
N ASP A 449 -30.73 1.51 -20.64
CA ASP A 449 -29.66 0.56 -20.37
C ASP A 449 -28.52 0.72 -21.39
N ARG A 450 -28.85 0.83 -22.69
CA ARG A 450 -27.85 0.98 -23.77
C ARG A 450 -27.09 2.32 -23.71
N ILE A 451 -27.77 3.43 -23.42
CA ILE A 451 -27.12 4.74 -23.24
C ILE A 451 -26.21 4.73 -22.01
N THR A 452 -26.67 4.12 -20.90
CA THR A 452 -25.86 4.05 -19.67
C THR A 452 -24.62 3.16 -19.89
N LEU A 453 -24.77 2.01 -20.55
CA LEU A 453 -23.65 1.18 -21.00
C LEU A 453 -22.67 1.97 -21.87
N ALA A 454 -23.17 2.71 -22.86
CA ALA A 454 -22.35 3.53 -23.74
C ALA A 454 -21.52 4.58 -22.97
N GLY A 455 -22.12 5.27 -22.01
CA GLY A 455 -21.41 6.19 -21.11
C GLY A 455 -20.33 5.48 -20.29
N THR A 456 -20.63 4.30 -19.74
CA THR A 456 -19.66 3.47 -19.02
C THR A 456 -18.50 3.00 -19.91
N MET A 457 -18.76 2.64 -21.16
CA MET A 457 -17.72 2.25 -22.12
C MET A 457 -16.76 3.41 -22.43
N ILE A 458 -17.29 4.62 -22.63
CA ILE A 458 -16.46 5.83 -22.84
C ILE A 458 -15.60 6.08 -21.59
N SER A 459 -16.18 5.99 -20.40
CA SER A 459 -15.49 6.09 -19.12
C SER A 459 -14.34 5.09 -18.98
N ILE A 460 -14.57 3.81 -19.28
CA ILE A 460 -13.53 2.76 -19.29
C ILE A 460 -12.41 3.11 -20.28
N GLY A 461 -12.78 3.53 -21.48
CA GLY A 461 -11.82 3.89 -22.52
C GLY A 461 -10.88 5.03 -22.11
N ILE A 462 -11.41 6.05 -21.43
CA ILE A 462 -10.61 7.15 -20.84
C ILE A 462 -9.66 6.61 -19.77
N PHE A 463 -10.15 5.77 -18.86
CA PHE A 463 -9.30 5.15 -17.82
C PHE A 463 -8.15 4.34 -18.44
N TYR A 464 -8.45 3.47 -19.40
CA TYR A 464 -7.44 2.63 -20.05
C TYR A 464 -6.41 3.47 -20.82
N TYR A 465 -6.84 4.49 -21.55
CA TYR A 465 -5.93 5.39 -22.25
C TYR A 465 -4.99 6.12 -21.27
N GLN A 466 -5.56 6.69 -20.19
CA GLN A 466 -4.80 7.45 -19.21
C GLN A 466 -3.83 6.57 -18.41
N LEU A 467 -4.28 5.41 -17.93
CA LEU A 467 -3.44 4.45 -17.23
C LEU A 467 -2.36 3.87 -18.15
N ALA A 468 -2.63 3.71 -19.44
CA ALA A 468 -1.61 3.33 -20.41
C ALA A 468 -0.54 4.42 -20.58
N HIS A 469 -0.97 5.65 -20.86
CA HIS A 469 -0.10 6.77 -21.20
C HIS A 469 0.76 7.24 -20.03
N HIS A 470 0.19 7.29 -18.83
CA HIS A 470 0.87 7.78 -17.62
C HIS A 470 1.35 6.67 -16.67
N GLY A 471 0.82 5.45 -16.79
CA GLY A 471 1.18 4.33 -15.93
C GLY A 471 2.05 3.30 -16.64
N LEU A 472 1.46 2.52 -17.57
CA LEU A 472 2.15 1.43 -18.26
C LEU A 472 3.36 1.93 -19.05
N ARG A 473 3.29 3.11 -19.67
CA ARG A 473 4.42 3.74 -20.37
C ARG A 473 5.67 3.87 -19.50
N TYR A 474 5.50 4.10 -18.20
CA TYR A 474 6.60 4.25 -17.25
C TYR A 474 6.79 3.01 -16.37
N GLY A 475 6.11 1.89 -16.67
CA GLY A 475 6.21 0.63 -15.93
C GLY A 475 5.70 0.71 -14.51
N LEU A 476 4.70 1.56 -14.22
CA LEU A 476 4.09 1.60 -12.90
C LEU A 476 3.30 0.30 -12.64
N HIS A 477 3.81 -0.51 -11.72
CA HIS A 477 3.23 -1.82 -11.38
C HIS A 477 1.74 -1.74 -11.03
N TRP A 478 1.35 -0.78 -10.17
CA TRP A 478 -0.04 -0.66 -9.74
C TRP A 478 -0.98 -0.32 -10.90
N ALA A 479 -0.54 0.51 -11.85
CA ALA A 479 -1.35 0.90 -13.01
C ALA A 479 -1.56 -0.29 -13.95
N ARG A 480 -0.51 -1.10 -14.14
CA ARG A 480 -0.58 -2.38 -14.84
C ARG A 480 -1.61 -3.30 -14.20
N THR A 481 -1.52 -3.50 -12.88
CA THR A 481 -2.45 -4.36 -12.14
C THR A 481 -3.89 -3.85 -12.23
N ALA A 482 -4.11 -2.53 -12.14
CA ALA A 482 -5.42 -1.91 -12.27
C ALA A 482 -6.06 -2.18 -13.63
N VAL A 483 -5.31 -1.91 -14.71
CA VAL A 483 -5.78 -2.11 -16.09
C VAL A 483 -6.06 -3.57 -16.38
N ILE A 484 -5.11 -4.47 -16.07
CA ILE A 484 -5.28 -5.90 -16.35
C ILE A 484 -6.48 -6.47 -15.59
N SER A 485 -6.62 -6.16 -14.29
CA SER A 485 -7.75 -6.64 -13.49
C SER A 485 -9.09 -6.17 -14.07
N SER A 486 -9.18 -4.89 -14.44
CA SER A 486 -10.38 -4.32 -15.05
C SER A 486 -10.70 -4.93 -16.41
N CYS A 487 -9.67 -5.16 -17.26
CA CYS A 487 -9.82 -5.80 -18.56
C CYS A 487 -10.28 -7.26 -18.44
N VAL A 488 -9.71 -8.03 -17.52
CA VAL A 488 -10.10 -9.43 -17.29
C VAL A 488 -11.58 -9.50 -16.92
N VAL A 489 -12.06 -8.62 -16.03
CA VAL A 489 -13.48 -8.52 -15.70
C VAL A 489 -14.32 -8.16 -16.92
N GLY A 490 -13.94 -7.13 -17.68
CA GLY A 490 -14.70 -6.64 -18.83
C GLY A 490 -14.79 -7.64 -19.99
N PHE A 491 -13.72 -8.37 -20.30
CA PHE A 491 -13.79 -9.44 -21.31
C PHE A 491 -14.54 -10.67 -20.80
N SER A 492 -14.46 -10.97 -19.50
CA SER A 492 -15.19 -12.11 -18.92
C SER A 492 -16.70 -11.88 -18.87
N SER A 493 -17.16 -10.62 -18.77
CA SER A 493 -18.60 -10.33 -18.73
C SER A 493 -19.33 -10.68 -20.02
N PHE A 494 -18.62 -10.79 -21.16
CA PHE A 494 -19.18 -11.29 -22.42
C PHE A 494 -19.86 -12.66 -22.27
N PHE A 495 -19.36 -13.50 -21.37
CA PHE A 495 -19.90 -14.86 -21.18
C PHE A 495 -21.13 -14.92 -20.27
N LEU A 496 -21.51 -13.83 -19.59
CA LEU A 496 -22.60 -13.83 -18.61
C LEU A 496 -23.98 -14.10 -19.25
N TYR A 497 -24.18 -13.64 -20.48
CA TYR A 497 -25.47 -13.73 -21.17
C TYR A 497 -25.51 -14.80 -22.27
N LEU A 498 -24.39 -15.48 -22.56
CA LEU A 498 -24.31 -16.46 -23.64
C LEU A 498 -25.27 -17.65 -23.45
N GLY A 499 -25.71 -17.89 -22.22
CA GLY A 499 -26.70 -18.92 -21.86
C GLY A 499 -28.17 -18.52 -22.03
N TYR A 500 -28.49 -17.25 -22.38
CA TYR A 500 -29.87 -16.75 -22.48
C TYR A 500 -30.45 -16.78 -23.90
N GLY A 501 -29.73 -17.34 -24.87
CA GLY A 501 -30.25 -17.58 -26.22
C GLY A 501 -30.21 -16.38 -27.17
N TYR A 502 -29.67 -15.23 -26.74
CA TYR A 502 -29.39 -14.08 -27.59
C TYR A 502 -27.88 -13.88 -27.79
N PHE A 503 -27.47 -13.58 -29.02
CA PHE A 503 -26.09 -13.32 -29.39
C PHE A 503 -26.00 -11.97 -30.09
N ASP A 504 -25.26 -11.01 -29.52
CA ASP A 504 -25.00 -9.70 -30.13
C ASP A 504 -23.77 -9.76 -31.06
N PRO A 505 -23.97 -9.75 -32.39
CA PRO A 505 -22.86 -9.85 -33.34
C PRO A 505 -21.95 -8.61 -33.33
N LEU A 506 -22.49 -7.43 -33.03
CA LEU A 506 -21.72 -6.19 -32.98
C LEU A 506 -20.76 -6.23 -31.80
N HIS A 507 -21.27 -6.61 -30.63
CA HIS A 507 -20.43 -6.78 -29.44
C HIS A 507 -19.36 -7.85 -29.67
N ALA A 508 -19.72 -9.01 -30.23
CA ALA A 508 -18.76 -10.06 -30.55
C ALA A 508 -17.66 -9.57 -31.52
N ALA A 509 -18.03 -8.83 -32.56
CA ALA A 509 -17.08 -8.26 -33.52
C ALA A 509 -16.12 -7.27 -32.84
N VAL A 510 -16.64 -6.36 -32.00
CA VAL A 510 -15.82 -5.42 -31.23
C VAL A 510 -14.87 -6.17 -30.30
N ALA A 511 -15.35 -7.20 -29.59
CA ALA A 511 -14.52 -8.01 -28.69
C ALA A 511 -13.38 -8.71 -29.43
N VAL A 512 -13.64 -9.26 -30.63
CA VAL A 512 -12.61 -9.90 -31.48
C VAL A 512 -11.54 -8.90 -31.92
N VAL A 513 -11.90 -7.63 -32.17
CA VAL A 513 -10.96 -6.57 -32.54
C VAL A 513 -10.13 -6.10 -31.34
N LEU A 514 -10.73 -5.98 -30.16
CA LEU A 514 -10.07 -5.43 -28.97
C LEU A 514 -9.23 -6.47 -28.20
N LEU A 515 -9.61 -7.75 -28.21
CA LEU A 515 -8.89 -8.80 -27.47
C LEU A 515 -7.40 -8.93 -27.86
N PRO A 516 -7.01 -8.90 -29.14
CA PRO A 516 -5.60 -8.90 -29.53
C PRO A 516 -4.81 -7.74 -28.90
N MET A 517 -5.41 -6.55 -28.76
CA MET A 517 -4.75 -5.39 -28.16
C MET A 517 -4.44 -5.63 -26.67
N LEU A 518 -5.36 -6.28 -25.94
CA LEU A 518 -5.12 -6.71 -24.56
C LEU A 518 -3.97 -7.72 -24.50
N LEU A 519 -4.01 -8.76 -25.33
CA LEU A 519 -2.98 -9.80 -25.34
C LEU A 519 -1.59 -9.25 -25.68
N LEU A 520 -1.52 -8.28 -26.59
CA LEU A 520 -0.28 -7.59 -26.95
C LEU A 520 0.24 -6.70 -25.82
N THR A 521 -0.65 -6.06 -25.06
CA THR A 521 -0.28 -5.28 -23.87
C THR A 521 0.41 -6.13 -22.81
N LEU A 522 0.05 -7.41 -22.68
CA LEU A 522 0.64 -8.32 -21.68
C LEU A 522 2.09 -8.72 -21.95
N ARG A 523 2.62 -8.45 -23.15
CA ARG A 523 4.01 -8.77 -23.51
C ARG A 523 4.97 -7.80 -22.81
N GLY A 524 6.19 -8.24 -22.50
CA GLY A 524 7.31 -7.34 -22.15
C GLY A 524 7.11 -6.38 -20.96
N LEU A 525 6.16 -6.62 -20.05
CA LEU A 525 5.88 -5.72 -18.93
C LEU A 525 6.99 -5.82 -17.88
N LYS A 526 7.83 -4.78 -17.78
CA LYS A 526 8.80 -4.59 -16.70
C LYS A 526 8.29 -3.51 -15.75
N ASP A 527 8.42 -3.77 -14.46
CA ASP A 527 8.04 -2.82 -13.43
C ASP A 527 9.22 -1.90 -13.10
N TYR A 528 8.92 -0.61 -12.97
CA TYR A 528 9.87 0.41 -12.55
C TYR A 528 9.34 1.17 -11.33
N PRO A 529 10.24 1.63 -10.45
CA PRO A 529 9.86 2.53 -9.36
C PRO A 529 9.29 3.84 -9.92
N SER A 530 8.52 4.55 -9.08
CA SER A 530 7.98 5.86 -9.44
C SER A 530 9.12 6.84 -9.76
N ARG A 531 8.92 7.65 -10.81
CA ARG A 531 9.87 8.69 -11.24
C ARG A 531 9.65 10.03 -10.54
N LYS A 532 8.52 10.20 -9.86
CA LYS A 532 8.17 11.45 -9.18
C LYS A 532 8.54 11.38 -7.70
N PRO A 533 8.93 12.51 -7.10
CA PRO A 533 9.18 12.59 -5.67
C PRO A 533 7.90 12.24 -4.91
N PRO A 534 7.96 11.34 -3.91
CA PRO A 534 6.80 11.02 -3.08
C PRO A 534 6.49 12.17 -2.11
N GLY A 535 5.26 12.21 -1.60
CA GLY A 535 4.89 13.14 -0.55
C GLY A 535 5.59 12.82 0.77
N LEU A 536 6.32 13.80 1.32
CA LEU A 536 7.18 13.60 2.50
C LEU A 536 6.53 14.01 3.83
N ARG A 537 5.43 14.77 3.79
CA ARG A 537 4.83 15.42 4.96
C ARG A 537 3.38 15.03 5.18
N ASN A 538 2.98 14.94 6.45
CA ASN A 538 1.58 14.71 6.85
C ASN A 538 0.81 16.03 6.99
N ASP A 539 0.87 16.89 5.97
CA ASP A 539 0.27 18.23 6.05
C ASP A 539 -1.27 18.19 5.94
N ARG A 540 -1.90 19.37 6.10
CA ARG A 540 -3.37 19.50 5.98
C ARG A 540 -3.89 19.14 4.59
N VAL A 541 -3.07 19.31 3.56
CA VAL A 541 -3.45 19.01 2.17
C VAL A 541 -3.50 17.50 1.98
N TRP A 542 -2.51 16.77 2.48
CA TRP A 542 -2.47 15.32 2.52
C TRP A 542 -3.62 14.73 3.35
N LEU A 543 -3.88 15.25 4.55
CA LEU A 543 -4.99 14.80 5.41
C LEU A 543 -6.35 15.01 4.74
N ARG A 544 -6.55 16.14 4.04
CA ARG A 544 -7.75 16.39 3.25
C ARG A 544 -7.87 15.40 2.10
N ALA A 545 -6.78 15.08 1.43
CA ALA A 545 -6.77 14.11 0.34
C ALA A 545 -7.14 12.70 0.80
N GLN A 546 -6.84 12.31 2.05
CA GLN A 546 -7.28 11.02 2.62
C GLN A 546 -8.80 10.87 2.59
N TRP A 547 -9.55 11.95 2.87
CA TRP A 547 -11.01 11.96 2.72
C TRP A 547 -11.45 11.81 1.26
N GLY A 548 -10.82 12.52 0.33
CA GLY A 548 -11.14 12.39 -1.08
C GLY A 548 -10.83 11.00 -1.64
N GLN A 549 -9.70 10.41 -1.22
CA GLN A 549 -9.33 9.04 -1.55
C GLN A 549 -10.35 8.05 -0.98
N CYS A 550 -10.79 8.23 0.27
CA CYS A 550 -11.85 7.45 0.89
C CYS A 550 -13.15 7.51 0.07
N CYS A 551 -13.55 8.70 -0.40
CA CYS A 551 -14.72 8.84 -1.28
C CYS A 551 -14.59 8.02 -2.57
N PHE A 552 -13.43 8.05 -3.25
CA PHE A 552 -13.22 7.26 -4.47
C PHE A 552 -13.16 5.76 -4.23
N VAL A 553 -12.61 5.32 -3.09
CA VAL A 553 -12.61 3.90 -2.72
C VAL A 553 -14.04 3.42 -2.46
N ILE A 554 -14.82 4.16 -1.67
CA ILE A 554 -16.23 3.85 -1.43
C ILE A 554 -17.03 3.88 -2.74
N LEU A 555 -16.78 4.87 -3.60
CA LEU A 555 -17.40 4.95 -4.92
C LEU A 555 -17.10 3.70 -5.76
N GLY A 556 -15.83 3.33 -5.88
CA GLY A 556 -15.41 2.17 -6.66
C GLY A 556 -16.05 0.87 -6.16
N PHE A 557 -16.03 0.61 -4.84
CA PHE A 557 -16.72 -0.55 -4.27
C PHE A 557 -18.24 -0.49 -4.46
N GLY A 558 -18.86 0.68 -4.28
CA GLY A 558 -20.30 0.87 -4.46
C GLY A 558 -20.76 0.62 -5.90
N LEU A 559 -20.03 1.16 -6.88
CA LEU A 559 -20.26 0.88 -8.30
C LEU A 559 -20.03 -0.60 -8.62
N GLY A 560 -19.05 -1.23 -7.98
CA GLY A 560 -18.77 -2.65 -8.18
C GLY A 560 -19.89 -3.55 -7.66
N ILE A 561 -20.43 -3.25 -6.47
CA ILE A 561 -21.62 -3.92 -5.93
C ILE A 561 -22.80 -3.68 -6.87
N GLY A 562 -23.03 -2.44 -7.31
CA GLY A 562 -24.08 -2.10 -8.27
C GLY A 562 -23.98 -2.90 -9.58
N GLY A 563 -22.79 -2.97 -10.17
CA GLY A 563 -22.54 -3.72 -11.41
C GLY A 563 -22.78 -5.23 -11.24
N LEU A 564 -22.35 -5.81 -10.13
CA LEU A 564 -22.64 -7.21 -9.80
C LEU A 564 -24.14 -7.46 -9.58
N THR A 565 -24.83 -6.56 -8.86
CA THR A 565 -26.28 -6.65 -8.65
C THR A 565 -27.05 -6.56 -9.96
N ILE A 566 -26.73 -5.59 -10.82
CA ILE A 566 -27.36 -5.42 -12.14
C ILE A 566 -27.11 -6.64 -13.01
N SER A 567 -25.88 -7.17 -13.02
CA SER A 567 -25.55 -8.38 -13.79
C SER A 567 -26.32 -9.60 -13.28
N PHE A 568 -26.38 -9.78 -11.95
CA PHE A 568 -27.06 -10.90 -11.33
C PHE A 568 -28.57 -10.85 -11.57
N VAL A 569 -29.21 -9.71 -11.32
CA VAL A 569 -30.63 -9.50 -11.62
C VAL A 569 -30.89 -9.66 -13.11
N GLY A 570 -30.02 -9.12 -13.96
CA GLY A 570 -30.12 -9.19 -15.42
C GLY A 570 -30.13 -10.62 -15.95
N ILE A 571 -29.53 -11.59 -15.25
CA ILE A 571 -29.60 -13.00 -15.63
C ILE A 571 -30.72 -13.74 -14.87
N THR A 572 -31.06 -13.41 -13.63
CA THR A 572 -32.04 -14.19 -12.86
C THR A 572 -33.49 -13.75 -13.09
N GLU A 573 -33.85 -12.57 -12.60
CA GLU A 573 -35.24 -12.07 -12.60
C GLU A 573 -35.53 -11.15 -13.80
N VAL A 574 -34.47 -10.63 -14.41
CA VAL A 574 -34.42 -9.65 -15.52
C VAL A 574 -35.05 -8.30 -15.18
N PHE A 575 -36.18 -8.25 -14.49
CA PHE A 575 -36.90 -7.04 -14.10
C PHE A 575 -37.05 -6.92 -12.58
N VAL A 576 -36.81 -5.72 -12.06
CA VAL A 576 -37.14 -5.33 -10.68
C VAL A 576 -38.53 -4.68 -10.63
N PRO A 577 -39.17 -4.56 -9.44
CA PRO A 577 -40.51 -3.99 -9.33
C PRO A 577 -40.67 -2.58 -9.91
N SER A 578 -39.65 -1.72 -9.81
CA SER A 578 -39.66 -0.37 -10.39
C SER A 578 -39.67 -0.40 -11.92
N ASP A 579 -39.06 -1.41 -12.57
CA ASP A 579 -39.09 -1.57 -14.03
C ASP A 579 -40.50 -1.87 -14.51
N LEU A 580 -41.16 -2.85 -13.88
CA LEU A 580 -42.51 -3.27 -14.23
C LEU A 580 -43.53 -2.15 -13.96
N ALA A 581 -43.30 -1.35 -12.91
CA ALA A 581 -44.10 -0.16 -12.63
C ALA A 581 -43.94 0.90 -13.73
N TYR A 582 -42.72 1.14 -14.22
CA TYR A 582 -42.47 2.05 -15.34
C TYR A 582 -43.08 1.55 -16.66
N LEU A 583 -42.98 0.25 -16.93
CA LEU A 583 -43.52 -0.36 -18.14
C LEU A 583 -45.05 -0.51 -18.08
N GLY A 584 -45.67 -0.54 -16.90
CA GLY A 584 -47.10 -0.74 -16.72
C GLY A 584 -47.59 -2.14 -17.10
N VAL A 585 -46.70 -3.13 -17.21
CA VAL A 585 -46.99 -4.52 -17.58
C VAL A 585 -46.22 -5.49 -16.70
N THR A 586 -46.68 -6.73 -16.59
CA THR A 586 -45.98 -7.80 -15.87
C THR A 586 -44.95 -8.50 -16.77
N SER A 587 -43.94 -9.13 -16.15
CA SER A 587 -42.97 -9.97 -16.87
C SER A 587 -43.64 -11.12 -17.65
N SER A 588 -44.73 -11.69 -17.10
CA SER A 588 -45.53 -12.71 -17.78
C SER A 588 -46.25 -12.19 -19.02
N GLN A 589 -46.75 -10.95 -18.99
CA GLN A 589 -47.37 -10.30 -20.16
C GLN A 589 -46.34 -10.02 -21.26
N LEU A 590 -45.12 -9.61 -20.89
CA LEU A 590 -44.02 -9.42 -21.83
C LEU A 590 -43.61 -10.74 -22.50
N SER A 591 -43.43 -11.79 -21.70
CA SER A 591 -43.05 -13.12 -22.20
C SER A 591 -44.12 -13.74 -23.09
N ALA A 592 -45.40 -13.54 -22.76
CA ALA A 592 -46.51 -13.98 -23.58
C ALA A 592 -46.61 -13.21 -24.92
N TRP A 593 -46.15 -11.97 -24.96
CA TRP A 593 -46.13 -11.15 -26.17
C TRP A 593 -44.95 -11.48 -27.09
N SER A 594 -43.77 -11.73 -26.52
CA SER A 594 -42.57 -12.20 -27.22
C SER A 594 -41.67 -12.99 -26.27
N GLU A 595 -41.41 -14.27 -26.58
CA GLU A 595 -40.47 -15.09 -25.80
C GLU A 595 -39.03 -14.56 -25.89
N ALA A 596 -38.71 -13.80 -26.94
CA ALA A 596 -37.37 -13.29 -27.24
C ALA A 596 -37.05 -11.94 -26.55
N ILE A 597 -38.05 -11.19 -26.09
CA ILE A 597 -37.82 -9.85 -25.49
C ILE A 597 -37.05 -9.92 -24.17
N VAL A 598 -37.31 -10.95 -23.37
CA VAL A 598 -36.67 -11.14 -22.06
C VAL A 598 -35.19 -11.48 -22.23
N PRO A 599 -34.78 -12.45 -23.07
CA PRO A 599 -33.38 -12.68 -23.45
C PRO A 599 -32.62 -11.42 -23.91
N LEU A 600 -33.26 -10.59 -24.73
CA LEU A 600 -32.63 -9.38 -25.27
C LEU A 600 -32.36 -8.34 -24.17
N ILE A 601 -33.32 -8.14 -23.26
CA ILE A 601 -33.14 -7.22 -22.12
C ILE A 601 -32.14 -7.78 -21.11
N ALA A 602 -32.16 -9.10 -20.88
CA ALA A 602 -31.19 -9.79 -20.03
C ALA A 602 -29.74 -9.56 -20.52
N HIS A 603 -29.51 -9.63 -21.83
CA HIS A 603 -28.23 -9.29 -22.45
C HIS A 603 -27.79 -7.86 -22.14
N ASP A 604 -28.66 -6.87 -22.38
CA ASP A 604 -28.33 -5.45 -22.20
C ASP A 604 -27.96 -5.16 -20.73
N ARG A 605 -28.70 -5.74 -19.78
CA ARG A 605 -28.42 -5.61 -18.34
C ARG A 605 -27.15 -6.31 -17.90
N ALA A 606 -26.95 -7.56 -18.31
CA ALA A 606 -25.73 -8.30 -17.99
C ALA A 606 -24.48 -7.62 -18.56
N GLY A 607 -24.57 -7.11 -19.79
CA GLY A 607 -23.51 -6.33 -20.44
C GLY A 607 -23.22 -5.03 -19.70
N PHE A 608 -24.26 -4.25 -19.37
CA PHE A 608 -24.12 -3.02 -18.59
C PHE A 608 -23.51 -3.26 -17.21
N GLY A 609 -24.05 -4.22 -16.44
CA GLY A 609 -23.55 -4.55 -15.11
C GLY A 609 -22.09 -5.02 -15.13
N GLY A 610 -21.71 -5.81 -16.12
CA GLY A 610 -20.33 -6.27 -16.33
C GLY A 610 -19.37 -5.12 -16.65
N ALA A 611 -19.76 -4.22 -17.55
CA ALA A 611 -18.98 -3.01 -17.85
C ALA A 611 -18.85 -2.11 -16.63
N LEU A 612 -19.92 -1.91 -15.86
CA LEU A 612 -19.89 -1.11 -14.64
C LEU A 612 -18.96 -1.71 -13.58
N PHE A 613 -18.97 -3.04 -13.42
CA PHE A 613 -18.05 -3.75 -12.54
C PHE A 613 -16.59 -3.63 -13.01
N SER A 614 -16.34 -3.72 -14.32
CA SER A 614 -15.01 -3.47 -14.90
C SER A 614 -14.51 -2.05 -14.60
N LEU A 615 -15.34 -1.03 -14.79
CA LEU A 615 -15.01 0.37 -14.47
C LEU A 615 -14.76 0.55 -12.96
N ALA A 616 -15.59 -0.05 -12.12
CA ALA A 616 -15.43 -0.04 -10.67
C ALA A 616 -14.08 -0.61 -10.23
N VAL A 617 -13.60 -1.69 -10.85
CA VAL A 617 -12.26 -2.24 -10.58
C VAL A 617 -11.16 -1.24 -10.96
N ALA A 618 -11.27 -0.58 -12.11
CA ALA A 618 -10.29 0.44 -12.52
C ALA A 618 -10.26 1.64 -11.55
N ILE A 619 -11.43 2.16 -11.16
CA ILE A 619 -11.55 3.27 -10.20
C ILE A 619 -10.99 2.85 -8.85
N THR A 620 -11.39 1.69 -8.32
CA THR A 620 -10.99 1.19 -7.00
C THR A 620 -9.48 0.99 -6.94
N ALA A 621 -8.89 0.29 -7.92
CA ALA A 621 -7.45 0.04 -7.94
C ALA A 621 -6.65 1.36 -8.07
N SER A 622 -7.11 2.28 -8.91
CA SER A 622 -6.49 3.61 -9.06
C SER A 622 -6.59 4.44 -7.78
N ALA A 623 -7.72 4.37 -7.06
CA ALA A 623 -7.91 5.06 -5.79
C ALA A 623 -7.09 4.44 -4.65
N LEU A 624 -6.96 3.11 -4.61
CA LEU A 624 -6.19 2.40 -3.59
C LEU A 624 -4.68 2.63 -3.74
N TRP A 625 -4.16 2.68 -4.97
CA TRP A 625 -2.71 2.58 -5.21
C TRP A 625 -2.10 3.75 -5.97
N GLY A 626 -2.89 4.56 -6.69
CA GLY A 626 -2.38 5.62 -7.56
C GLY A 626 -2.33 7.02 -6.94
N VAL A 627 -3.04 7.26 -5.84
CA VAL A 627 -3.14 8.60 -5.23
C VAL A 627 -1.82 8.98 -4.56
N ASN A 628 -1.05 9.86 -5.22
CA ASN A 628 0.20 10.41 -4.71
C ASN A 628 0.33 11.90 -5.06
N GLN A 629 1.14 12.64 -4.31
CA GLN A 629 1.29 14.08 -4.45
C GLN A 629 1.78 14.45 -5.86
N GLY A 630 1.14 15.44 -6.50
CA GLY A 630 1.54 15.90 -7.84
C GLY A 630 1.18 14.94 -8.98
N GLU A 631 0.37 13.90 -8.73
CA GLU A 631 -0.20 13.04 -9.78
C GLU A 631 -1.46 13.65 -10.40
N GLY A 632 -1.33 14.87 -10.93
CA GLY A 632 -2.46 15.62 -11.49
C GLY A 632 -3.16 14.92 -12.65
N TRP A 633 -2.45 14.11 -13.43
CA TRP A 633 -3.05 13.30 -14.50
C TRP A 633 -4.08 12.31 -13.95
N LEU A 634 -3.89 11.79 -12.72
CA LEU A 634 -4.82 10.87 -12.09
C LEU A 634 -6.11 11.60 -11.69
N TRP A 635 -6.00 12.85 -11.22
CA TRP A 635 -7.18 13.68 -10.95
C TRP A 635 -7.99 13.93 -12.22
N TRP A 636 -7.33 14.27 -13.33
CA TRP A 636 -7.98 14.42 -14.63
C TRP A 636 -8.57 13.10 -15.15
N THR A 637 -7.94 11.97 -14.82
CA THR A 637 -8.47 10.64 -15.14
C THR A 637 -9.75 10.37 -14.37
N PHE A 638 -9.82 10.70 -13.08
CA PHE A 638 -11.08 10.60 -12.34
C PHE A 638 -12.14 11.55 -12.92
N LEU A 639 -11.80 12.80 -13.22
CA LEU A 639 -12.76 13.77 -13.76
C LEU A 639 -13.34 13.34 -15.12
N TRP A 640 -12.47 13.05 -16.09
CA TRP A 640 -12.93 12.71 -17.43
C TRP A 640 -13.42 11.27 -17.51
N GLY A 641 -12.88 10.37 -16.69
CA GLY A 641 -13.32 8.98 -16.61
C GLY A 641 -14.64 8.80 -15.87
N GLY A 642 -15.04 9.69 -14.96
CA GLY A 642 -16.34 9.59 -14.28
C GLY A 642 -17.49 10.29 -15.02
N LEU A 643 -17.22 11.42 -15.69
CA LEU A 643 -18.24 12.29 -16.24
C LEU A 643 -19.17 11.62 -17.28
N PRO A 644 -18.68 10.85 -18.29
CA PRO A 644 -19.54 10.24 -19.31
C PRO A 644 -20.56 9.27 -18.72
N GLY A 645 -20.14 8.37 -17.82
CA GLY A 645 -21.04 7.42 -17.16
C GLY A 645 -22.14 8.09 -16.35
N PHE A 646 -21.81 9.10 -15.53
CA PHE A 646 -22.82 9.83 -14.75
C PHE A 646 -23.74 10.67 -15.63
N ALA A 647 -23.21 11.34 -16.65
CA ALA A 647 -24.01 12.12 -17.59
C ALA A 647 -25.00 11.22 -18.34
N ALA A 648 -24.53 10.07 -18.86
CA ALA A 648 -25.39 9.10 -19.53
C ALA A 648 -26.52 8.61 -18.62
N GLY A 649 -26.18 8.12 -17.42
CA GLY A 649 -27.15 7.58 -16.48
C GLY A 649 -28.19 8.61 -16.04
N LEU A 650 -27.77 9.82 -15.63
CA LEU A 650 -28.72 10.82 -15.15
C LEU A 650 -29.58 11.45 -16.26
N LEU A 651 -28.97 11.80 -17.39
CA LEU A 651 -29.69 12.49 -18.46
C LEU A 651 -30.71 11.57 -19.12
N VAL A 652 -30.38 10.29 -19.32
CA VAL A 652 -31.34 9.36 -19.95
C VAL A 652 -32.55 9.12 -19.06
N HIS A 653 -32.36 8.88 -17.76
CA HIS A 653 -33.47 8.68 -16.81
C HIS A 653 -34.37 9.91 -16.73
N ALA A 654 -33.78 11.11 -16.71
CA ALA A 654 -34.54 12.36 -16.77
C ALA A 654 -35.31 12.51 -18.09
N HIS A 655 -34.70 12.14 -19.22
CA HIS A 655 -35.32 12.26 -20.54
C HIS A 655 -36.49 11.29 -20.74
N ILE A 656 -36.39 10.05 -20.25
CA ILE A 656 -37.43 9.02 -20.42
C ILE A 656 -38.49 9.03 -19.30
N GLY A 657 -38.35 9.91 -18.31
CA GLY A 657 -39.26 10.01 -17.16
C GLY A 657 -39.14 8.85 -16.16
N TYR A 658 -38.05 8.06 -16.21
CA TYR A 658 -37.82 6.97 -15.27
C TYR A 658 -37.10 7.48 -14.02
N THR A 659 -37.81 8.27 -13.21
CA THR A 659 -37.21 9.06 -12.11
C THR A 659 -37.60 8.56 -10.72
N ASP A 660 -37.78 7.25 -10.55
CA ASP A 660 -38.04 6.69 -9.22
C ASP A 660 -36.91 7.02 -8.24
N PHE A 661 -37.27 7.49 -7.05
CA PHE A 661 -36.30 7.98 -6.08
C PHE A 661 -35.43 6.85 -5.52
N VAL A 662 -36.01 5.69 -5.22
CA VAL A 662 -35.29 4.54 -4.66
C VAL A 662 -34.33 3.96 -5.70
N HIS A 663 -34.77 3.89 -6.95
CA HIS A 663 -33.98 3.48 -8.11
C HIS A 663 -32.77 4.40 -8.34
N LEU A 664 -32.94 5.73 -8.26
CA LEU A 664 -31.87 6.70 -8.51
C LEU A 664 -31.00 7.02 -7.29
N LEU A 665 -31.42 6.65 -6.08
CA LEU A 665 -30.69 6.94 -4.84
C LEU A 665 -29.21 6.47 -4.86
N PRO A 666 -28.87 5.26 -5.33
CA PRO A 666 -27.48 4.83 -5.43
C PRO A 666 -26.64 5.75 -6.33
N VAL A 667 -27.22 6.24 -7.44
CA VAL A 667 -26.54 7.14 -8.39
C VAL A 667 -26.30 8.50 -7.74
N TYR A 668 -27.26 9.05 -6.99
CA TYR A 668 -27.07 10.32 -6.28
C TYR A 668 -25.96 10.25 -5.23
N ILE A 669 -25.89 9.15 -4.47
CA ILE A 669 -24.81 8.90 -3.52
C ILE A 669 -23.47 8.80 -4.26
N ALA A 670 -23.43 8.08 -5.38
CA ALA A 670 -22.23 7.93 -6.21
C ALA A 670 -21.74 9.28 -6.75
N VAL A 671 -22.63 10.16 -7.23
CA VAL A 671 -22.29 11.52 -7.69
C VAL A 671 -21.76 12.37 -6.55
N MET A 672 -22.37 12.31 -5.36
CA MET A 672 -21.89 13.04 -4.18
C MET A 672 -20.46 12.59 -3.81
N LEU A 673 -20.21 11.28 -3.76
CA LEU A 673 -18.88 10.73 -3.50
C LEU A 673 -17.87 11.13 -4.57
N TYR A 674 -18.28 11.12 -5.84
CA TYR A 674 -17.46 11.51 -6.96
C TYR A 674 -17.03 12.98 -6.90
N VAL A 675 -17.98 13.90 -6.72
CA VAL A 675 -17.71 15.35 -6.61
C VAL A 675 -16.88 15.64 -5.35
N GLY A 676 -17.22 15.02 -4.22
CA GLY A 676 -16.47 15.14 -2.97
C GLY A 676 -15.03 14.62 -3.13
N GLY A 677 -14.85 13.47 -3.78
CA GLY A 677 -13.55 12.88 -4.10
C GLY A 677 -12.67 13.82 -4.91
N LEU A 678 -13.20 14.36 -6.01
CA LEU A 678 -12.51 15.34 -6.86
C LEU A 678 -12.14 16.60 -6.07
N TYR A 679 -13.08 17.19 -5.35
CA TYR A 679 -12.85 18.43 -4.60
C TYR A 679 -11.80 18.26 -3.51
N LEU A 680 -11.82 17.15 -2.77
CA LEU A 680 -10.94 16.92 -1.64
C LEU A 680 -9.53 16.53 -2.07
N THR A 681 -9.37 15.80 -3.18
CA THR A 681 -8.06 15.38 -3.71
C THR A 681 -7.36 16.44 -4.57
N TYR A 682 -8.10 17.40 -5.14
CA TYR A 682 -7.54 18.40 -6.07
C TYR A 682 -6.29 19.12 -5.56
N PRO A 683 -6.24 19.68 -4.33
CA PRO A 683 -5.06 20.42 -3.88
C PRO A 683 -3.81 19.54 -3.72
N PHE A 684 -3.98 18.24 -3.47
CA PHE A 684 -2.89 17.28 -3.28
C PHE A 684 -2.37 16.70 -4.60
N LEU A 685 -3.28 16.38 -5.53
CA LEU A 685 -2.93 15.80 -6.83
C LEU A 685 -2.51 16.88 -7.86
N VAL A 686 -3.21 18.01 -7.91
CA VAL A 686 -3.03 19.06 -8.94
C VAL A 686 -2.36 20.32 -8.37
N GLY A 687 -2.62 20.62 -7.10
CA GLY A 687 -2.12 21.85 -6.48
C GLY A 687 -0.59 21.95 -6.53
N LYS A 688 -0.08 23.19 -6.59
CA LYS A 688 1.35 23.51 -6.46
C LYS A 688 1.79 23.37 -4.99
N GLY A 689 1.60 22.20 -4.39
CA GLY A 689 2.03 21.91 -3.03
C GLY A 689 3.52 21.57 -3.01
N GLY A 690 4.36 22.56 -2.72
CA GLY A 690 5.70 22.35 -2.15
C GLY A 690 6.85 21.89 -3.07
N ILE A 691 6.63 21.62 -4.36
CA ILE A 691 7.75 21.27 -5.27
C ILE A 691 8.39 22.55 -5.83
N SER A 692 9.17 23.21 -4.99
CA SER A 692 10.26 24.09 -5.44
C SER A 692 11.48 23.21 -5.69
N VAL A 693 11.45 22.41 -6.75
CA VAL A 693 12.70 21.92 -7.34
C VAL A 693 13.15 23.02 -8.27
N THR A 694 14.06 23.87 -7.79
CA THR A 694 14.92 24.64 -8.70
C THR A 694 15.56 23.63 -9.65
N PRO A 695 15.35 23.74 -10.97
CA PRO A 695 16.13 22.93 -11.89
C PRO A 695 17.59 23.28 -11.65
N ALA A 696 18.44 22.27 -11.45
CA ALA A 696 19.88 22.45 -11.51
C ALA A 696 20.14 23.19 -12.82
N ARG A 697 20.69 24.41 -12.72
CA ARG A 697 21.12 25.15 -13.90
C ARG A 697 22.20 24.29 -14.56
N SER A 698 21.94 23.99 -15.83
CA SER A 698 22.82 23.32 -16.80
C SER A 698 24.26 23.77 -16.73
#